data_AF-A0A9J6BME0-F1
#
_entry.id   AF-A0A9J6BME0-F1
#
_cell.length_a   1.000
_cell.length_b   1.000
_cell.length_c   1.000
_cell.angle_alpha   90.00
_cell.angle_beta   90.00
_cell.angle_gamma   90.00
#
_symmetry.space_group_name_H-M   'P 1'
#
loop_
_entity.id
_entity.type
_entity.pdbx_description
1 polymer ?
#
loop_
_entity_poly.entity_id
_entity_poly.type
_entity_poly.pdbx_seq_one_letter_code
_entity_poly.pdbx_strand_id
1 'polypeptide(L)'
;MRALVILILTIICHLTSSQHDHGIRVGWLNLPVDHFSTNQRLNWDIRYFINDEHYVADGPIFIYIGGTHPAYTDFIQTGNVFEIAQETGGVLLSLEHRYFGESRPTLDTSFENLQWLTIHQVVADIGRFASFMRQRYNDAPVILFGRGYAGSLAVWARQKYPNVIDGAWGSSAPLNAIVEDFNYFPNVQQTISNIGGPECTQVIADAFQIIEDAFEAGNVTFIEERFRLCEPLDIGNSYDITRFQYQIAREIGENFLSHASYAMIDEKCIIMRGLDQPDNPPMDALDAFARWFVDDFNRERECMYGTNAEHVRIYQDPAWDSISTLNGYRQALWLNCVQRGAFPVANNGQDHPFGRRFDLRFFEQWCVDAFGSDIFLDPWFMQDTINSVNRNFGGLNPAIYRIFLTHGEMDPIRSLGPSNDINQNSPVVVMSLQSHSRDMGSPDDTDNVVLQNTKIRVRETILEWIQYAREGEPQPPPPPGPPAYETRWFNLPLDHFSTSERRNWDVRYLLNENVYRENGPIFIFIGGPEYIPDEWILRGNIFDVAQTQGGVLAALEMRYFGLSRPTADTSFENLRWLTISQAVADIGRFAAFMKRRYLEAPVIVWGRGFGGSLAVWARQKYPNVIDGAWASSAPINAILEDLHYFPNIHETISNIGGPECTQIIADAFRIIEDAFDGGNMTQVEERLRVCQPLDTGNGYDIARLQYQIAREIGENFVSHASYPMIDEKCIIMRGLDQPDNPPIDALDAFARWYVDDFNRERECMYGTNEEVVRIYQDPAWDSISTLNGYRQTLWLNCVQRGAFSVANNGQGHPFGTRFDMNFMRRWCVEAFDNDIFLDPWWMEDTINSVNRNFGGLNPAIYRVFLTYGEMDPIRSLGPSNDINQNSPVVVMPMQSHARDLGSPDDTDYVVLQETKRRVQQAVYDWIEYARHGEPQPPAPPAPPQFTTHWFNLPLDHPAQALVPIGIFTQGGVLAALEMRYFGQSRPTLNATFENLQWLTISQAVADIGRFASFMRQRYLEAPVIVWGSGLGGSLAVWARQKYPNIILQMSFRTINNIGGPECGEVIREAFQLIEEHYEAGDTSYVEERLRLCQPIDIGNGYDIARLQHWIAQDIGRNLFSNSRYPDIDEKCIIMRGLDAPDNPAVDALDAFARWYLMISIEKELACNLAMKNM
;
A
#
# COMPACT_ATOMS: atom_id res chain seq x y z
N MET A 1 -67.42 28.05 8.84
CA MET A 1 -66.47 28.80 9.70
C MET A 1 -65.11 28.11 9.79
N ARG A 2 -65.02 26.81 10.11
CA ARG A 2 -63.77 26.03 10.00
C ARG A 2 -63.14 26.04 8.58
N ALA A 3 -63.91 25.97 7.51
CA ALA A 3 -63.36 26.07 6.14
C ALA A 3 -62.90 27.49 5.76
N LEU A 4 -63.54 28.55 6.29
CA LEU A 4 -63.18 29.94 6.01
C LEU A 4 -61.97 30.37 6.85
N VAL A 5 -61.82 29.85 8.08
CA VAL A 5 -60.67 30.12 8.95
C VAL A 5 -59.44 29.32 8.50
N ILE A 6 -59.61 28.10 7.97
CA ILE A 6 -58.50 27.35 7.37
C ILE A 6 -58.09 27.97 6.04
N LEU A 7 -59.02 28.45 5.21
CA LEU A 7 -58.70 29.21 3.99
C LEU A 7 -58.05 30.55 4.32
N ILE A 8 -58.49 31.25 5.36
CA ILE A 8 -57.91 32.53 5.81
C ILE A 8 -56.54 32.30 6.49
N LEU A 9 -56.28 31.17 7.15
CA LEU A 9 -54.95 30.85 7.71
C LEU A 9 -53.97 30.30 6.65
N THR A 10 -54.44 29.58 5.62
CA THR A 10 -53.62 29.26 4.44
C THR A 10 -53.35 30.50 3.59
N ILE A 11 -54.33 31.40 3.45
CA ILE A 11 -54.14 32.71 2.81
C ILE A 11 -53.24 33.61 3.67
N ILE A 12 -53.32 33.59 5.01
CA ILE A 12 -52.49 34.45 5.89
C ILE A 12 -51.09 33.88 6.15
N CYS A 13 -50.85 32.57 6.07
CA CYS A 13 -49.48 32.03 6.07
C CYS A 13 -48.84 32.13 4.67
N HIS A 14 -49.64 32.07 3.59
CA HIS A 14 -49.25 32.60 2.28
C HIS A 14 -49.14 34.16 2.24
N LEU A 15 -49.52 34.89 3.31
CA LEU A 15 -49.46 36.36 3.41
C LEU A 15 -48.74 36.89 4.68
N THR A 16 -47.88 36.09 5.31
CA THR A 16 -46.51 36.56 5.58
C THR A 16 -45.63 36.02 4.47
N SER A 17 -46.05 36.31 3.23
CA SER A 17 -45.29 37.06 2.24
C SER A 17 -43.84 36.59 2.25
N SER A 18 -43.48 35.71 1.33
CA SER A 18 -42.89 36.23 0.10
C SER A 18 -42.03 37.47 0.43
N GLN A 19 -40.90 37.25 1.12
CA GLN A 19 -39.75 37.97 0.61
C GLN A 19 -39.69 37.49 -0.84
N HIS A 20 -40.18 38.34 -1.73
CA HIS A 20 -39.71 38.34 -3.08
C HIS A 20 -38.22 38.08 -2.97
N ASP A 21 -37.79 36.93 -3.48
CA ASP A 21 -36.38 36.62 -3.65
C ASP A 21 -35.90 37.62 -4.70
N HIS A 22 -35.66 38.85 -4.24
CA HIS A 22 -35.50 40.05 -5.05
C HIS A 22 -34.12 39.96 -5.71
N GLY A 23 -34.01 39.12 -6.75
CA GLY A 23 -32.76 38.97 -7.49
C GLY A 23 -32.58 37.61 -8.16
N ILE A 24 -33.18 36.53 -7.64
CA ILE A 24 -32.95 35.18 -8.19
C ILE A 24 -33.89 34.87 -9.36
N ARG A 25 -33.32 34.54 -10.52
CA ARG A 25 -34.07 34.20 -11.73
C ARG A 25 -33.89 32.72 -12.07
N VAL A 26 -34.98 32.05 -12.46
CA VAL A 26 -34.93 30.68 -12.97
C VAL A 26 -34.65 30.69 -14.46
N GLY A 27 -33.73 29.85 -14.91
CA GLY A 27 -33.41 29.59 -16.30
C GLY A 27 -33.50 28.11 -16.64
N TRP A 28 -33.55 27.85 -17.95
CA TRP A 28 -33.61 26.50 -18.52
C TRP A 28 -32.66 26.41 -19.71
N LEU A 29 -31.92 25.31 -19.81
CA LEU A 29 -31.05 25.03 -20.95
C LEU A 29 -31.45 23.71 -21.59
N ASN A 30 -31.73 23.73 -22.89
CA ASN A 30 -32.05 22.52 -23.64
C ASN A 30 -30.76 21.73 -23.93
N LEU A 31 -30.67 20.50 -23.42
CA LEU A 31 -29.55 19.58 -23.57
C LEU A 31 -30.02 18.25 -24.15
N PRO A 32 -29.13 17.49 -24.83
CA PRO A 32 -29.46 16.12 -25.21
C PRO A 32 -29.56 15.22 -23.96
N VAL A 33 -30.46 14.24 -24.00
CA VAL A 33 -30.59 13.22 -22.93
C VAL A 33 -29.30 12.39 -22.84
N ASP A 34 -28.73 12.06 -24.00
CA ASP A 34 -27.47 11.32 -24.12
C ASP A 34 -26.45 12.13 -24.93
N HIS A 35 -25.34 12.52 -24.30
CA HIS A 35 -24.26 13.27 -24.94
C HIS A 35 -23.37 12.43 -25.85
N PHE A 36 -23.39 11.10 -25.72
CA PHE A 36 -22.44 10.18 -26.34
C PHE A 36 -23.06 9.30 -27.43
N SER A 37 -24.38 9.31 -27.58
CA SER A 37 -25.07 8.65 -28.70
C SER A 37 -25.18 9.56 -29.92
N THR A 38 -24.77 9.04 -31.09
CA THR A 38 -24.97 9.72 -32.39
C THR A 38 -26.34 9.45 -33.01
N ASN A 39 -27.07 8.46 -32.49
CA ASN A 39 -28.31 7.94 -33.07
C ASN A 39 -29.57 8.43 -32.34
N GLN A 40 -29.46 8.88 -31.09
CA GLN A 40 -30.59 9.34 -30.28
C GLN A 40 -30.62 10.87 -30.23
N ARG A 41 -31.77 11.48 -30.59
CA ARG A 41 -31.97 12.94 -30.66
C ARG A 41 -32.95 13.48 -29.61
N LEU A 42 -33.12 12.76 -28.51
CA LEU A 42 -33.99 13.22 -27.42
C LEU A 42 -33.29 14.35 -26.68
N ASN A 43 -34.00 15.45 -26.47
CA ASN A 43 -33.55 16.59 -25.70
C ASN A 43 -34.47 16.81 -24.51
N TRP A 44 -33.95 17.49 -23.50
CA TRP A 44 -34.63 17.82 -22.26
C TRP A 44 -34.11 19.17 -21.74
N ASP A 45 -34.84 19.80 -20.83
CA ASP A 45 -34.44 21.09 -20.26
C ASP A 45 -33.88 20.89 -18.84
N ILE A 46 -32.63 21.31 -18.64
CA ILE A 46 -32.00 21.36 -17.32
C ILE A 46 -32.27 22.72 -16.67
N ARG A 47 -32.68 22.72 -15.41
CA ARG A 47 -32.98 23.93 -14.65
C ARG A 47 -31.71 24.52 -14.05
N TYR A 48 -31.67 25.83 -13.92
CA TYR A 48 -30.66 26.53 -13.14
C TYR A 48 -31.21 27.82 -12.56
N PHE A 49 -30.55 28.34 -11.54
CA PHE A 49 -30.86 29.61 -10.90
C PHE A 49 -29.75 30.62 -11.18
N ILE A 50 -30.10 31.90 -11.28
CA ILE A 50 -29.19 33.02 -11.56
C ILE A 50 -29.36 34.06 -10.46
N ASN A 51 -28.26 34.43 -9.82
CA ASN A 51 -28.15 35.67 -9.07
C ASN A 51 -27.20 36.63 -9.82
N ASP A 52 -27.77 37.67 -10.42
CA ASP A 52 -27.04 38.75 -11.09
C ASP A 52 -27.09 40.09 -10.35
N GLU A 53 -27.40 40.09 -9.04
CA GLU A 53 -27.49 41.29 -8.21
C GLU A 53 -26.19 42.12 -8.23
N HIS A 54 -25.03 41.45 -8.23
CA HIS A 54 -23.72 42.09 -8.23
C HIS A 54 -23.05 42.11 -9.59
N TYR A 55 -23.72 41.63 -10.64
CA TYR A 55 -23.10 41.47 -11.95
C TYR A 55 -22.80 42.84 -12.59
N VAL A 56 -21.54 43.02 -12.97
CA VAL A 56 -21.06 44.10 -13.83
C VAL A 56 -20.58 43.49 -15.14
N ALA A 57 -20.68 44.24 -16.25
CA ALA A 57 -20.18 43.78 -17.55
C ALA A 57 -18.75 43.22 -17.43
N ASP A 58 -18.53 42.06 -18.04
CA ASP A 58 -17.27 41.28 -18.03
C ASP A 58 -16.81 40.74 -16.66
N GLY A 59 -17.72 40.76 -15.67
CA GLY A 59 -17.55 40.07 -14.39
C GLY A 59 -17.46 38.54 -14.53
N PRO A 60 -16.75 37.85 -13.62
CA PRO A 60 -16.60 36.39 -13.67
C PRO A 60 -17.92 35.65 -13.43
N ILE A 61 -17.95 34.38 -13.82
CA ILE A 61 -19.08 33.47 -13.69
C ILE A 61 -18.74 32.43 -12.62
N PHE A 62 -19.54 32.38 -11.56
CA PHE A 62 -19.44 31.38 -10.50
C PHE A 62 -20.60 30.40 -10.61
N ILE A 63 -20.31 29.11 -10.72
CA ILE A 63 -21.35 28.08 -10.87
C ILE A 63 -21.24 27.09 -9.72
N TYR A 64 -22.25 27.12 -8.84
CA TYR A 64 -22.49 26.08 -7.87
C TYR A 64 -23.09 24.85 -8.58
N ILE A 65 -22.47 23.69 -8.39
CA ILE A 65 -22.96 22.43 -8.96
C ILE A 65 -23.97 21.79 -8.00
N GLY A 66 -25.13 21.37 -8.51
CA GLY A 66 -26.13 20.62 -7.75
C GLY A 66 -25.66 19.20 -7.43
N GLY A 67 -25.93 18.75 -6.21
CA GLY A 67 -25.64 17.39 -5.73
C GLY A 67 -26.80 16.41 -5.94
N THR A 68 -26.95 15.45 -5.03
CA THR A 68 -27.98 14.39 -5.10
C THR A 68 -29.32 14.80 -4.49
N HIS A 69 -29.77 16.03 -4.76
CA HIS A 69 -30.99 16.62 -4.22
C HIS A 69 -31.44 17.78 -5.12
N PRO A 70 -32.71 18.23 -5.03
CA PRO A 70 -33.17 19.43 -5.72
C PRO A 70 -32.23 20.62 -5.47
N ALA A 71 -32.01 21.45 -6.49
CA ALA A 71 -31.09 22.58 -6.36
C ALA A 71 -31.61 23.63 -5.37
N TYR A 72 -30.72 24.11 -4.51
CA TYR A 72 -30.94 25.22 -3.58
C TYR A 72 -30.17 26.47 -4.02
N THR A 73 -30.58 27.62 -3.49
CA THR A 73 -30.06 28.95 -3.85
C THR A 73 -29.11 29.54 -2.80
N ASP A 74 -28.95 28.90 -1.64
CA ASP A 74 -28.24 29.45 -0.48
C ASP A 74 -26.79 29.89 -0.82
N PHE A 75 -26.04 29.08 -1.56
CA PHE A 75 -24.65 29.38 -1.96
C PHE A 75 -24.52 30.41 -3.08
N ILE A 76 -25.62 30.86 -3.67
CA ILE A 76 -25.66 31.98 -4.61
C ILE A 76 -26.30 33.23 -4.00
N GLN A 77 -26.66 33.18 -2.71
CA GLN A 77 -27.24 34.30 -1.95
C GLN A 77 -26.34 34.71 -0.77
N THR A 78 -25.49 33.80 -0.27
CA THR A 78 -24.59 34.02 0.86
C THR A 78 -23.34 33.15 0.75
N GLY A 79 -22.34 33.40 1.60
CA GLY A 79 -21.13 32.59 1.70
C GLY A 79 -19.92 33.19 1.00
N ASN A 80 -18.81 32.44 1.02
CA ASN A 80 -17.51 32.94 0.57
C ASN A 80 -17.54 33.35 -0.92
N VAL A 81 -18.07 32.51 -1.80
CA VAL A 81 -18.16 32.82 -3.24
C VAL A 81 -19.14 33.95 -3.54
N PHE A 82 -20.18 34.12 -2.71
CA PHE A 82 -21.09 35.26 -2.84
C PHE A 82 -20.38 36.60 -2.60
N GLU A 83 -19.55 36.67 -1.55
CA GLU A 83 -18.73 37.86 -1.28
C GLU A 83 -17.69 38.11 -2.38
N ILE A 84 -17.06 37.06 -2.90
CA ILE A 84 -16.14 37.17 -4.05
C ILE A 84 -16.88 37.74 -5.28
N ALA A 85 -18.11 37.29 -5.54
CA ALA A 85 -18.92 37.81 -6.64
C ALA A 85 -19.27 39.29 -6.43
N GLN A 86 -19.61 39.70 -5.20
CA GLN A 86 -19.85 41.08 -4.84
C GLN A 86 -18.63 41.98 -5.11
N GLU A 87 -17.43 41.49 -4.79
CA GLU A 87 -16.18 42.23 -4.97
C GLU A 87 -15.71 42.28 -6.42
N THR A 88 -15.92 41.20 -7.18
CA THR A 88 -15.43 41.05 -8.56
C THR A 88 -16.43 41.48 -9.63
N GLY A 89 -17.65 41.83 -9.21
CA GLY A 89 -18.77 42.14 -10.11
C GLY A 89 -19.31 40.89 -10.83
N GLY A 90 -19.19 39.71 -10.22
CA GLY A 90 -19.49 38.42 -10.84
C GLY A 90 -20.98 38.06 -10.82
N VAL A 91 -21.34 37.09 -11.66
CA VAL A 91 -22.66 36.43 -11.65
C VAL A 91 -22.57 35.08 -10.97
N LEU A 92 -23.54 34.76 -10.11
CA LEU A 92 -23.63 33.46 -9.44
C LEU A 92 -24.75 32.62 -10.06
N LEU A 93 -24.49 31.34 -10.25
CA LEU A 93 -25.39 30.37 -10.86
C LEU A 93 -25.45 29.12 -10.01
N SER A 94 -26.64 28.53 -9.86
CA SER A 94 -26.81 27.20 -9.25
C SER A 94 -27.39 26.28 -10.31
N LEU A 95 -26.61 25.30 -10.76
CA LEU A 95 -27.02 24.34 -11.79
C LEU A 95 -27.67 23.12 -11.14
N GLU A 96 -28.91 22.82 -11.51
CA GLU A 96 -29.57 21.62 -11.04
C GLU A 96 -29.03 20.37 -11.73
N HIS A 97 -28.86 19.29 -10.98
CA HIS A 97 -28.34 18.02 -11.49
C HIS A 97 -29.43 17.30 -12.31
N ARG A 98 -29.04 16.62 -13.40
CA ARG A 98 -29.99 15.77 -14.16
C ARG A 98 -30.66 14.74 -13.25
N TYR A 99 -31.95 14.50 -13.44
CA TYR A 99 -32.82 13.65 -12.63
C TYR A 99 -33.15 14.16 -11.22
N PHE A 100 -32.74 15.37 -10.83
CA PHE A 100 -33.08 15.94 -9.52
C PHE A 100 -33.98 17.18 -9.67
N GLY A 101 -34.86 17.39 -8.69
CA GLY A 101 -35.81 18.51 -8.67
C GLY A 101 -36.72 18.55 -9.90
N GLU A 102 -36.64 19.63 -10.67
CA GLU A 102 -37.45 19.81 -11.89
C GLU A 102 -36.68 19.46 -13.17
N SER A 103 -35.43 19.00 -13.05
CA SER A 103 -34.56 18.60 -14.15
C SER A 103 -34.79 17.13 -14.53
N ARG A 104 -35.89 16.86 -15.23
CA ARG A 104 -36.45 15.51 -15.47
C ARG A 104 -36.32 15.08 -16.94
N PRO A 105 -35.24 14.37 -17.33
CA PRO A 105 -35.02 13.98 -18.73
C PRO A 105 -35.91 12.84 -19.24
N THR A 106 -36.60 12.12 -18.35
CA THR A 106 -37.39 10.90 -18.65
C THR A 106 -38.80 10.98 -18.05
N LEU A 107 -39.66 10.04 -18.42
CA LEU A 107 -41.05 9.96 -17.94
C LEU A 107 -41.15 9.64 -16.44
N ASP A 108 -40.21 8.87 -15.91
CA ASP A 108 -40.10 8.46 -14.51
C ASP A 108 -38.65 8.06 -14.18
N THR A 109 -38.40 7.54 -12.98
CA THR A 109 -37.10 7.01 -12.51
C THR A 109 -37.11 5.47 -12.41
N SER A 110 -37.77 4.79 -13.35
CA SER A 110 -37.66 3.33 -13.49
C SER A 110 -36.23 2.90 -13.85
N PHE A 111 -35.90 1.62 -13.64
CA PHE A 111 -34.57 1.06 -13.91
C PHE A 111 -34.08 1.39 -15.33
N GLU A 112 -34.93 1.21 -16.34
CA GLU A 112 -34.61 1.51 -17.73
C GLU A 112 -34.42 3.01 -17.98
N ASN A 113 -35.18 3.87 -17.30
CA ASN A 113 -35.07 5.31 -17.47
C ASN A 113 -33.87 5.90 -16.72
N LEU A 114 -33.34 5.24 -15.69
CA LEU A 114 -32.16 5.69 -14.96
C LEU A 114 -30.83 5.42 -15.69
N GLN A 115 -30.84 4.71 -16.82
CA GLN A 115 -29.63 4.41 -17.60
C GLN A 115 -28.83 5.66 -18.04
N TRP A 116 -29.47 6.83 -18.14
CA TRP A 116 -28.77 8.10 -18.46
C TRP A 116 -28.41 8.93 -17.22
N LEU A 117 -28.74 8.46 -16.02
CA LEU A 117 -28.22 9.03 -14.78
C LEU A 117 -26.82 8.43 -14.52
N THR A 118 -25.83 8.97 -15.23
CA THR A 118 -24.43 8.61 -15.06
C THR A 118 -23.56 9.85 -14.87
N ILE A 119 -22.50 9.74 -14.07
CA ILE A 119 -21.50 10.78 -13.81
C ILE A 119 -20.93 11.35 -15.12
N HIS A 120 -20.71 10.50 -16.14
CA HIS A 120 -20.23 10.95 -17.45
C HIS A 120 -21.22 11.89 -18.14
N GLN A 121 -22.52 11.57 -18.10
CA GLN A 121 -23.54 12.42 -18.68
C GLN A 121 -23.66 13.74 -17.91
N VAL A 122 -23.60 13.68 -16.57
CA VAL A 122 -23.67 14.87 -15.70
C VAL A 122 -22.50 15.81 -15.95
N VAL A 123 -21.27 15.28 -16.01
CA VAL A 123 -20.07 16.06 -16.31
C VAL A 123 -20.17 16.72 -17.68
N ALA A 124 -20.79 16.05 -18.66
CA ALA A 124 -21.05 16.64 -19.98
C ALA A 124 -22.16 17.70 -19.97
N ASP A 125 -23.22 17.56 -19.15
CA ASP A 125 -24.20 18.62 -18.93
C ASP A 125 -23.50 19.88 -18.38
N ILE A 126 -22.66 19.71 -17.36
CA ILE A 126 -21.91 20.81 -16.71
C ILE A 126 -21.01 21.51 -17.74
N GLY A 127 -20.25 20.76 -18.54
CA GLY A 127 -19.38 21.33 -19.57
C GLY A 127 -20.15 22.15 -20.62
N ARG A 128 -21.31 21.65 -21.07
CA ARG A 128 -22.17 22.39 -22.01
C ARG A 128 -22.82 23.61 -21.38
N PHE A 129 -23.26 23.49 -20.13
CA PHE A 129 -23.82 24.61 -19.37
C PHE A 129 -22.79 25.72 -19.15
N ALA A 130 -21.58 25.36 -18.72
CA ALA A 130 -20.46 26.28 -18.56
C ALA A 130 -20.12 26.99 -19.88
N SER A 131 -20.07 26.25 -20.99
CA SER A 131 -19.86 26.84 -22.32
C SER A 131 -20.99 27.80 -22.73
N PHE A 132 -22.24 27.47 -22.45
CA PHE A 132 -23.39 28.33 -22.74
C PHE A 132 -23.33 29.63 -21.94
N MET A 133 -22.99 29.54 -20.66
CA MET A 133 -22.86 30.70 -19.78
C MET A 133 -21.68 31.58 -20.16
N ARG A 134 -20.53 30.97 -20.47
CA ARG A 134 -19.35 31.69 -20.96
C ARG A 134 -19.69 32.54 -22.18
N GLN A 135 -20.39 31.97 -23.16
CA GLN A 135 -20.85 32.71 -24.34
C GLN A 135 -21.88 33.81 -24.00
N ARG A 136 -22.80 33.53 -23.07
CA ARG A 136 -23.82 34.50 -22.62
C ARG A 136 -23.22 35.74 -21.96
N TYR A 137 -22.07 35.59 -21.31
CA TYR A 137 -21.40 36.64 -20.54
C TYR A 137 -20.03 37.01 -21.16
N ASN A 138 -19.96 37.14 -22.49
CA ASN A 138 -18.81 37.67 -23.24
C ASN A 138 -17.46 36.96 -22.98
N ASP A 139 -17.47 35.63 -22.95
CA ASP A 139 -16.28 34.80 -22.71
C ASP A 139 -15.59 35.04 -21.35
N ALA A 140 -16.34 35.52 -20.35
CA ALA A 140 -15.86 35.76 -19.00
C ALA A 140 -15.33 34.49 -18.31
N PRO A 141 -14.41 34.63 -17.32
CA PRO A 141 -13.87 33.51 -16.56
C PRO A 141 -14.96 32.69 -15.86
N VAL A 142 -14.86 31.36 -15.88
CA VAL A 142 -15.80 30.43 -15.25
C VAL A 142 -15.14 29.67 -14.12
N ILE A 143 -15.66 29.81 -12.90
CA ILE A 143 -15.23 29.07 -11.72
C ILE A 143 -16.36 28.16 -11.25
N LEU A 144 -16.10 26.85 -11.14
CA LEU A 144 -17.05 25.92 -10.53
C LEU A 144 -16.79 25.74 -9.04
N PHE A 145 -17.82 25.46 -8.28
CA PHE A 145 -17.65 25.05 -6.88
C PHE A 145 -18.79 24.14 -6.42
N GLY A 146 -18.52 23.30 -5.43
CA GLY A 146 -19.48 22.32 -4.94
C GLY A 146 -19.06 21.67 -3.62
N ARG A 147 -20.04 21.05 -2.95
CA ARG A 147 -19.86 20.35 -1.67
C ARG A 147 -20.11 18.84 -1.83
N GLY A 148 -19.35 17.98 -1.18
CA GLY A 148 -19.53 16.54 -1.29
C GLY A 148 -19.44 16.05 -2.74
N TYR A 149 -20.40 15.23 -3.17
CA TYR A 149 -20.50 14.76 -4.55
C TYR A 149 -20.59 15.90 -5.59
N ALA A 150 -21.23 17.03 -5.25
CA ALA A 150 -21.21 18.20 -6.13
C ALA A 150 -19.80 18.80 -6.28
N GLY A 151 -18.98 18.71 -5.24
CA GLY A 151 -17.56 19.05 -5.28
C GLY A 151 -16.82 18.13 -6.25
N SER A 152 -17.06 16.82 -6.19
CA SER A 152 -16.48 15.85 -7.12
C SER A 152 -16.88 16.15 -8.57
N LEU A 153 -18.14 16.49 -8.82
CA LEU A 153 -18.61 16.89 -10.14
C LEU A 153 -17.94 18.18 -10.64
N ALA A 154 -17.75 19.19 -9.79
CA ALA A 154 -17.03 20.41 -10.14
C ALA A 154 -15.57 20.11 -10.55
N VAL A 155 -14.92 19.22 -9.78
CA VAL A 155 -13.55 18.76 -10.04
C VAL A 155 -13.46 18.02 -11.38
N TRP A 156 -14.31 17.01 -11.58
CA TRP A 156 -14.33 16.20 -12.80
C TRP A 156 -14.75 17.00 -14.04
N ALA A 157 -15.65 17.97 -13.90
CA ALA A 157 -16.00 18.87 -14.99
C ALA A 157 -14.83 19.77 -15.38
N ARG A 158 -14.12 20.37 -14.42
CA ARG A 158 -12.90 21.15 -14.68
C ARG A 158 -11.80 20.32 -15.33
N GLN A 159 -11.68 19.05 -14.93
CA GLN A 159 -10.73 18.10 -15.51
C GLN A 159 -11.04 17.81 -16.98
N LYS A 160 -12.32 17.59 -17.33
CA LYS A 160 -12.72 17.20 -18.70
C LYS A 160 -12.95 18.38 -19.65
N TYR A 161 -13.28 19.56 -19.12
CA TYR A 161 -13.60 20.76 -19.90
C TYR A 161 -12.72 21.96 -19.52
N PRO A 162 -11.38 21.82 -19.54
CA PRO A 162 -10.44 22.86 -19.11
C PRO A 162 -10.43 24.10 -20.01
N ASN A 163 -10.99 24.01 -21.20
CA ASN A 163 -11.07 25.07 -22.19
C ASN A 163 -12.25 26.04 -21.97
N VAL A 164 -13.24 25.65 -21.17
CA VAL A 164 -14.40 26.50 -20.85
C VAL A 164 -14.54 26.77 -19.35
N ILE A 165 -13.89 25.98 -18.50
CA ILE A 165 -13.85 26.17 -17.05
C ILE A 165 -12.42 26.56 -16.64
N ASP A 166 -12.26 27.70 -15.98
CA ASP A 166 -10.95 28.27 -15.66
C ASP A 166 -10.40 27.74 -14.32
N GLY A 167 -11.27 27.43 -13.34
CA GLY A 167 -10.90 26.82 -12.06
C GLY A 167 -12.08 26.13 -11.36
N ALA A 168 -11.79 25.31 -10.34
CA ALA A 168 -12.83 24.69 -9.52
C ALA A 168 -12.46 24.54 -8.05
N TRP A 169 -13.45 24.63 -7.16
CA TRP A 169 -13.30 24.32 -5.73
C TRP A 169 -14.18 23.13 -5.34
N GLY A 170 -13.55 22.03 -4.95
CA GLY A 170 -14.23 20.84 -4.44
C GLY A 170 -14.14 20.77 -2.92
N SER A 171 -15.19 21.20 -2.21
CA SER A 171 -15.26 21.09 -0.76
C SER A 171 -15.79 19.71 -0.35
N SER A 172 -15.05 19.03 0.51
CA SER A 172 -15.28 17.68 1.01
C SER A 172 -15.61 16.69 -0.10
N ALA A 173 -14.85 16.75 -1.20
CA ALA A 173 -15.16 16.05 -2.45
C ALA A 173 -14.65 14.58 -2.45
N PRO A 174 -15.52 13.56 -2.37
CA PRO A 174 -15.10 12.17 -2.52
C PRO A 174 -14.74 11.90 -3.99
N LEU A 175 -13.45 11.74 -4.29
CA LEU A 175 -12.96 11.50 -5.64
C LEU A 175 -12.73 10.02 -5.94
N ASN A 176 -12.59 9.20 -4.90
CA ASN A 176 -12.38 7.76 -4.99
C ASN A 176 -13.72 7.01 -4.94
N ALA A 177 -14.07 6.36 -6.05
CA ALA A 177 -15.22 5.47 -6.13
C ALA A 177 -14.79 4.05 -5.77
N ILE A 178 -15.24 3.54 -4.63
CA ILE A 178 -14.98 2.17 -4.15
C ILE A 178 -16.33 1.53 -3.86
N VAL A 179 -16.47 0.21 -3.92
CA VAL A 179 -17.77 -0.42 -3.59
C VAL A 179 -18.04 -0.27 -2.09
N GLU A 180 -17.13 -0.76 -1.27
CA GLU A 180 -17.24 -0.77 0.19
C GLU A 180 -16.33 0.30 0.83
N ASP A 181 -16.88 1.13 1.71
CA ASP A 181 -16.12 2.08 2.52
C ASP A 181 -15.96 1.57 3.96
N PHE A 182 -14.87 0.83 4.18
CA PHE A 182 -14.49 0.32 5.49
C PHE A 182 -14.03 1.39 6.48
N ASN A 183 -13.67 2.58 5.99
CA ASN A 183 -13.12 3.63 6.84
C ASN A 183 -14.21 4.51 7.43
N TYR A 184 -15.44 4.46 6.92
CA TYR A 184 -16.54 5.33 7.34
C TYR A 184 -16.78 5.28 8.86
N PHE A 185 -17.05 4.10 9.42
CA PHE A 185 -17.37 3.95 10.84
C PHE A 185 -16.16 4.08 11.78
N PRO A 186 -14.96 3.59 11.42
CA PRO A 186 -13.73 3.95 12.13
C PRO A 186 -13.50 5.46 12.19
N ASN A 187 -13.77 6.20 11.10
CA ASN A 187 -13.67 7.67 11.10
C ASN A 187 -14.67 8.30 12.08
N VAL A 188 -15.92 7.83 12.08
CA VAL A 188 -16.97 8.28 13.01
C VAL A 188 -16.53 8.07 14.46
N GLN A 189 -16.09 6.87 14.80
CA GLN A 189 -15.61 6.55 16.14
C GLN A 189 -14.38 7.38 16.52
N GLN A 190 -13.39 7.49 15.64
CA GLN A 190 -12.16 8.23 15.92
C GLN A 190 -12.47 9.70 16.22
N THR A 191 -13.40 10.32 15.47
CA THR A 191 -13.85 11.68 15.73
C THR A 191 -14.51 11.81 17.10
N ILE A 192 -15.42 10.90 17.45
CA ILE A 192 -16.08 10.92 18.77
C ILE A 192 -15.05 10.71 19.90
N SER A 193 -14.12 9.78 19.72
CA SER A 193 -13.07 9.45 20.70
C SER A 193 -12.10 10.60 20.92
N ASN A 194 -11.66 11.26 19.83
CA ASN A 194 -10.73 12.38 19.90
C ASN A 194 -11.29 13.60 20.64
N ILE A 195 -12.61 13.78 20.62
CA ILE A 195 -13.27 14.97 21.18
C ILE A 195 -13.84 14.66 22.57
N GLY A 196 -14.66 13.60 22.67
CA GLY A 196 -15.37 13.23 23.90
C GLY A 196 -14.61 12.28 24.82
N GLY A 197 -13.45 11.79 24.39
CA GLY A 197 -12.65 10.79 25.10
C GLY A 197 -13.12 9.34 24.84
N PRO A 198 -12.28 8.35 25.16
CA PRO A 198 -12.60 6.94 25.00
C PRO A 198 -13.84 6.51 25.79
N GLU A 199 -14.14 7.16 26.91
CA GLU A 199 -15.32 6.89 27.72
C GLU A 199 -16.62 7.23 26.99
N CYS A 200 -16.62 8.25 26.12
CA CYS A 200 -17.80 8.57 25.31
C CYS A 200 -18.06 7.48 24.27
N THR A 201 -17.01 7.02 23.57
CA THR A 201 -17.13 5.90 22.63
C THR A 201 -17.48 4.58 23.32
N GLN A 202 -17.04 4.39 24.57
CA GLN A 202 -17.37 3.20 25.34
C GLN A 202 -18.88 3.11 25.65
N VAL A 203 -19.55 4.24 25.94
CA VAL A 203 -21.02 4.25 26.13
C VAL A 203 -21.74 3.76 24.87
N ILE A 204 -21.28 4.18 23.69
CA ILE A 204 -21.84 3.72 22.41
C ILE A 204 -21.59 2.22 22.24
N ALA A 205 -20.36 1.75 22.51
CA ALA A 205 -20.00 0.34 22.41
C ALA A 205 -20.86 -0.54 23.33
N ASP A 206 -20.98 -0.15 24.60
CA ASP A 206 -21.77 -0.87 25.59
C ASP A 206 -23.27 -0.85 25.24
N ALA A 207 -23.80 0.26 24.69
CA ALA A 207 -25.18 0.33 24.23
C ALA A 207 -25.46 -0.61 23.05
N PHE A 208 -24.55 -0.65 22.06
CA PHE A 208 -24.67 -1.57 20.93
C PHE A 208 -24.50 -3.03 21.37
N GLN A 209 -23.67 -3.32 22.37
CA GLN A 209 -23.58 -4.65 22.96
C GLN A 209 -24.90 -5.07 23.62
N ILE A 210 -25.54 -4.19 24.39
CA ILE A 210 -26.86 -4.46 24.97
C ILE A 210 -27.91 -4.74 23.88
N ILE A 211 -27.84 -4.01 22.75
CA ILE A 211 -28.72 -4.23 21.60
C ILE A 211 -28.49 -5.62 20.99
N GLU A 212 -27.22 -6.02 20.79
CA GLU A 212 -26.88 -7.35 20.27
C GLU A 212 -27.34 -8.48 21.21
N ASP A 213 -27.07 -8.37 22.51
CA ASP A 213 -27.48 -9.35 23.51
C ASP A 213 -29.01 -9.53 23.52
N ALA A 214 -29.77 -8.44 23.31
CA ALA A 214 -31.23 -8.48 23.22
C ALA A 214 -31.74 -9.19 21.96
N PHE A 215 -31.06 -9.02 20.82
CA PHE A 215 -31.36 -9.76 19.60
C PHE A 215 -31.13 -11.25 19.78
N GLU A 216 -30.00 -11.64 20.39
CA GLU A 216 -29.70 -13.04 20.69
C GLU A 216 -30.69 -13.67 21.67
N ALA A 217 -31.09 -12.91 22.69
CA ALA A 217 -32.09 -13.35 23.66
C ALA A 217 -33.53 -13.38 23.11
N GLY A 218 -33.77 -12.79 21.93
CA GLY A 218 -35.09 -12.65 21.33
C GLY A 218 -36.05 -11.75 22.14
N ASN A 219 -35.52 -10.87 22.99
CA ASN A 219 -36.30 -9.98 23.86
C ASN A 219 -35.94 -8.51 23.60
N VAL A 220 -36.59 -7.91 22.61
CA VAL A 220 -36.31 -6.53 22.15
C VAL A 220 -37.32 -5.50 22.64
N THR A 221 -38.35 -5.89 23.39
CA THR A 221 -39.46 -4.99 23.80
C THR A 221 -38.95 -3.69 24.44
N PHE A 222 -37.93 -3.78 25.30
CA PHE A 222 -37.36 -2.60 25.96
C PHE A 222 -36.57 -1.70 25.00
N ILE A 223 -35.97 -2.25 23.93
CA ILE A 223 -35.33 -1.48 22.87
C ILE A 223 -36.40 -0.79 22.03
N GLU A 224 -37.45 -1.51 21.65
CA GLU A 224 -38.59 -0.97 20.90
C GLU A 224 -39.22 0.23 21.62
N GLU A 225 -39.44 0.10 22.94
CA GLU A 225 -39.94 1.17 23.79
C GLU A 225 -38.92 2.32 23.96
N ARG A 226 -37.64 2.00 24.23
CA ARG A 226 -36.62 3.03 24.52
C ARG A 226 -36.29 3.89 23.30
N PHE A 227 -36.28 3.30 22.11
CA PHE A 227 -36.06 3.98 20.82
C PHE A 227 -37.34 4.51 20.17
N ARG A 228 -38.51 4.25 20.78
CA ARG A 228 -39.83 4.66 20.28
C ARG A 228 -40.04 4.19 18.84
N LEU A 229 -39.95 2.89 18.59
CA LEU A 229 -40.11 2.38 17.23
C LEU A 229 -41.54 2.52 16.72
N CYS A 230 -41.69 2.85 15.44
CA CYS A 230 -43.00 3.02 14.79
C CYS A 230 -43.72 1.66 14.63
N GLU A 231 -42.94 0.58 14.52
CA GLU A 231 -43.40 -0.79 14.42
C GLU A 231 -42.46 -1.73 15.20
N PRO A 232 -42.96 -2.88 15.69
CA PRO A 232 -42.12 -3.90 16.32
C PRO A 232 -41.07 -4.46 15.34
N LEU A 233 -39.91 -4.87 15.86
CA LEU A 233 -38.85 -5.50 15.07
C LEU A 233 -39.15 -6.99 14.86
N ASP A 234 -39.06 -7.46 13.61
CA ASP A 234 -39.06 -8.90 13.33
C ASP A 234 -37.66 -9.48 13.51
N ILE A 235 -37.38 -10.00 14.70
CA ILE A 235 -36.09 -10.62 15.04
C ILE A 235 -35.82 -11.87 14.16
N GLY A 236 -36.86 -12.50 13.60
CA GLY A 236 -36.71 -13.62 12.66
C GLY A 236 -36.19 -13.19 11.28
N ASN A 237 -36.24 -11.90 10.98
CA ASN A 237 -35.77 -11.32 9.74
C ASN A 237 -34.42 -10.61 9.97
N SER A 238 -33.34 -11.23 9.48
CA SER A 238 -31.99 -10.67 9.61
C SER A 238 -31.86 -9.27 9.00
N TYR A 239 -32.62 -8.95 7.95
CA TYR A 239 -32.60 -7.63 7.33
C TYR A 239 -33.19 -6.54 8.23
N ASP A 240 -34.20 -6.86 9.06
CA ASP A 240 -34.82 -5.88 9.95
C ASP A 240 -33.88 -5.49 11.10
N ILE A 241 -33.19 -6.48 11.71
CA ILE A 241 -32.19 -6.20 12.75
C ILE A 241 -30.95 -5.48 12.19
N THR A 242 -30.47 -5.88 11.00
CA THR A 242 -29.37 -5.20 10.31
C THR A 242 -29.75 -3.76 9.98
N ARG A 243 -30.98 -3.55 9.50
CA ARG A 243 -31.49 -2.22 9.15
C ARG A 243 -31.54 -1.29 10.34
N PHE A 244 -32.08 -1.76 11.46
CA PHE A 244 -32.17 -0.97 12.69
C PHE A 244 -30.79 -0.49 13.15
N GLN A 245 -29.79 -1.38 13.19
CA GLN A 245 -28.41 -1.00 13.55
C GLN A 245 -27.78 -0.03 12.56
N TYR A 246 -27.89 -0.32 11.26
CA TYR A 246 -27.38 0.54 10.19
C TYR A 246 -27.96 1.95 10.27
N GLN A 247 -29.26 2.07 10.53
CA GLN A 247 -29.94 3.35 10.64
C GLN A 247 -29.42 4.19 11.80
N ILE A 248 -29.23 3.61 12.99
CA ILE A 248 -28.64 4.32 14.13
C ILE A 248 -27.22 4.77 13.78
N ALA A 249 -26.40 3.88 13.24
CA ALA A 249 -25.01 4.16 12.90
C ALA A 249 -24.89 5.28 11.86
N ARG A 250 -25.74 5.26 10.82
CA ARG A 250 -25.81 6.31 9.79
C ARG A 250 -26.27 7.64 10.33
N GLU A 251 -27.29 7.69 11.18
CA GLU A 251 -27.77 8.94 11.80
C GLU A 251 -26.65 9.64 12.57
N ILE A 252 -25.78 8.88 13.25
CA ILE A 252 -24.63 9.41 13.97
C ILE A 252 -23.58 10.00 13.01
N GLY A 253 -23.19 9.26 11.97
CA GLY A 253 -22.17 9.74 11.03
C GLY A 253 -22.66 10.84 10.08
N GLU A 254 -23.77 10.59 9.39
CA GLU A 254 -24.28 11.43 8.31
C GLU A 254 -25.06 12.64 8.82
N ASN A 255 -25.98 12.45 9.76
CA ASN A 255 -26.86 13.54 10.19
C ASN A 255 -26.29 14.34 11.36
N PHE A 256 -25.60 13.68 12.30
CA PHE A 256 -24.94 14.37 13.40
C PHE A 256 -23.52 14.84 13.05
N LEU A 257 -22.54 13.94 12.94
CA LEU A 257 -21.12 14.32 12.84
C LEU A 257 -20.82 15.21 11.64
N SER A 258 -21.40 14.92 10.48
CA SER A 258 -21.15 15.72 9.27
C SER A 258 -21.58 17.19 9.41
N HIS A 259 -22.45 17.51 10.37
CA HIS A 259 -22.96 18.87 10.61
C HIS A 259 -22.53 19.46 11.97
N ALA A 260 -22.00 18.64 12.87
CA ALA A 260 -21.65 19.05 14.23
C ALA A 260 -20.40 19.93 14.28
N SER A 261 -20.32 20.82 15.27
CA SER A 261 -19.07 21.46 15.65
C SER A 261 -18.36 20.65 16.74
N TYR A 262 -17.08 20.93 16.98
CA TYR A 262 -16.33 20.37 18.11
C TYR A 262 -17.12 20.50 19.43
N ALA A 263 -17.64 21.69 19.73
CA ALA A 263 -18.36 21.96 20.98
C ALA A 263 -19.65 21.16 21.08
N MET A 264 -20.35 20.94 19.96
CA MET A 264 -21.55 20.10 19.95
C MET A 264 -21.21 18.64 20.27
N ILE A 265 -20.15 18.09 19.68
CA ILE A 265 -19.73 16.70 19.94
C ILE A 265 -19.36 16.52 21.42
N ASP A 266 -18.57 17.45 21.98
CA ASP A 266 -18.19 17.45 23.40
C ASP A 266 -19.43 17.52 24.32
N GLU A 267 -20.37 18.43 24.05
CA GLU A 267 -21.63 18.56 24.80
C GLU A 267 -22.43 17.25 24.77
N LYS A 268 -22.55 16.59 23.61
CA LYS A 268 -23.31 15.35 23.50
C LYS A 268 -22.62 14.18 24.21
N CYS A 269 -21.29 14.18 24.27
CA CYS A 269 -20.54 13.25 25.10
C CYS A 269 -20.76 13.48 26.61
N ILE A 270 -20.95 14.72 27.07
CA ILE A 270 -21.34 15.01 28.46
C ILE A 270 -22.70 14.39 28.78
N ILE A 271 -23.68 14.50 27.87
CA ILE A 271 -25.02 13.90 28.02
C ILE A 271 -24.92 12.37 28.04
N MET A 272 -24.22 11.76 27.07
CA MET A 272 -24.03 10.31 27.03
C MET A 272 -23.34 9.75 28.27
N ARG A 273 -22.49 10.54 28.93
CA ARG A 273 -21.81 10.13 30.18
C ARG A 273 -22.65 10.41 31.44
N GLY A 274 -23.84 10.99 31.31
CA GLY A 274 -24.71 11.35 32.42
C GLY A 274 -24.13 12.44 33.33
N LEU A 275 -23.18 13.23 32.81
CA LEU A 275 -22.50 14.29 33.57
C LEU A 275 -23.31 15.59 33.62
N ASP A 276 -24.31 15.74 32.75
CA ASP A 276 -25.25 16.86 32.72
C ASP A 276 -26.26 16.83 33.88
N GLN A 277 -26.61 15.63 34.37
CA GLN A 277 -27.57 15.42 35.46
C GLN A 277 -27.03 14.45 36.53
N PRO A 278 -26.09 14.89 37.39
CA PRO A 278 -25.47 14.03 38.41
C PRO A 278 -26.48 13.42 39.41
N ASP A 279 -27.62 14.09 39.64
CA ASP A 279 -28.67 13.65 40.55
C ASP A 279 -29.63 12.60 39.95
N ASN A 280 -29.52 12.33 38.65
CA ASN A 280 -30.33 11.36 37.92
C ASN A 280 -29.48 10.59 36.88
N PRO A 281 -28.52 9.75 37.32
CA PRO A 281 -27.63 9.04 36.40
C PRO A 281 -28.41 8.08 35.49
N PRO A 282 -27.88 7.77 34.29
CA PRO A 282 -28.44 6.73 33.44
C PRO A 282 -28.40 5.36 34.11
N MET A 283 -29.41 4.54 33.84
CA MET A 283 -29.53 3.20 34.44
C MET A 283 -28.45 2.23 33.93
N ASP A 284 -28.15 2.31 32.65
CA ASP A 284 -27.16 1.52 31.93
C ASP A 284 -26.69 2.31 30.70
N ALA A 285 -25.78 1.72 29.91
CA ALA A 285 -25.25 2.36 28.71
C ALA A 285 -26.31 2.61 27.63
N LEU A 286 -27.34 1.75 27.53
CA LEU A 286 -28.42 1.93 26.56
C LEU A 286 -29.28 3.15 26.92
N ASP A 287 -29.64 3.31 28.19
CA ASP A 287 -30.35 4.50 28.67
C ASP A 287 -29.49 5.76 28.49
N ALA A 288 -28.19 5.67 28.77
CA ALA A 288 -27.25 6.77 28.60
C ALA A 288 -27.15 7.23 27.14
N PHE A 289 -26.98 6.28 26.21
CA PHE A 289 -26.98 6.54 24.78
C PHE A 289 -28.31 7.11 24.30
N ALA A 290 -29.43 6.51 24.71
CA ALA A 290 -30.74 6.92 24.25
C ALA A 290 -31.20 8.29 24.81
N ARG A 291 -30.68 8.74 25.96
CA ARG A 291 -30.88 10.13 26.44
C ARG A 291 -30.34 11.15 25.45
N TRP A 292 -29.18 10.88 24.86
CA TRP A 292 -28.69 11.70 23.76
C TRP A 292 -29.44 11.40 22.46
N PHE A 293 -29.41 10.17 21.99
CA PHE A 293 -29.84 9.84 20.64
C PHE A 293 -31.35 10.00 20.42
N VAL A 294 -32.18 9.61 21.39
CA VAL A 294 -33.65 9.63 21.30
C VAL A 294 -34.22 10.92 21.92
N ASP A 295 -33.76 11.28 23.12
CA ASP A 295 -34.40 12.35 23.90
C ASP A 295 -33.87 13.76 23.59
N ASP A 296 -32.64 13.87 23.05
CA ASP A 296 -32.01 15.13 22.64
C ASP A 296 -31.94 15.27 21.11
N PHE A 297 -31.21 14.37 20.43
CA PHE A 297 -30.94 14.45 18.99
C PHE A 297 -32.20 14.20 18.14
N ASN A 298 -32.98 13.17 18.45
CA ASN A 298 -34.22 12.83 17.74
C ASN A 298 -35.49 13.25 18.48
N ARG A 299 -35.42 14.26 19.35
CA ARG A 299 -36.54 14.67 20.23
C ARG A 299 -37.84 14.98 19.50
N GLU A 300 -37.73 15.56 18.30
CA GLU A 300 -38.88 15.98 17.48
C GLU A 300 -39.47 14.83 16.65
N ARG A 301 -38.80 13.68 16.57
CA ARG A 301 -39.34 12.50 15.87
C ARG A 301 -40.36 11.80 16.77
N GLU A 302 -41.56 11.57 16.24
CA GLU A 302 -42.62 10.84 16.94
C GLU A 302 -42.21 9.39 17.24
N CYS A 303 -41.66 8.72 16.22
CA CYS A 303 -41.14 7.37 16.31
C CYS A 303 -40.04 7.13 15.25
N MET A 304 -39.28 6.04 15.39
CA MET A 304 -38.26 5.59 14.45
C MET A 304 -38.73 4.35 13.67
N TYR A 305 -38.68 4.37 12.33
CA TYR A 305 -38.93 3.18 11.52
C TYR A 305 -37.79 2.19 11.70
N GLY A 306 -38.11 0.95 12.03
CA GLY A 306 -37.13 -0.08 12.40
C GLY A 306 -37.00 -1.19 11.35
N THR A 307 -37.99 -1.36 10.48
CA THR A 307 -38.04 -2.50 9.53
C THR A 307 -37.43 -2.18 8.17
N ASN A 308 -36.83 -3.18 7.53
CA ASN A 308 -36.27 -3.08 6.19
C ASN A 308 -37.37 -2.88 5.14
N ALA A 309 -38.52 -3.53 5.32
CA ALA A 309 -39.63 -3.48 4.38
C ALA A 309 -40.17 -2.05 4.15
N GLU A 310 -40.44 -1.29 5.21
CA GLU A 310 -40.92 0.10 5.07
C GLU A 310 -39.84 1.02 4.49
N HIS A 311 -38.57 0.77 4.84
CA HIS A 311 -37.47 1.55 4.30
C HIS A 311 -37.25 1.31 2.80
N VAL A 312 -37.28 0.07 2.33
CA VAL A 312 -37.14 -0.26 0.91
C VAL A 312 -38.34 0.26 0.11
N ARG A 313 -39.54 0.19 0.69
CA ARG A 313 -40.79 0.59 0.03
C ARG A 313 -40.76 2.01 -0.52
N ILE A 314 -40.13 2.97 0.18
CA ILE A 314 -40.04 4.34 -0.33
C ILE A 314 -39.20 4.44 -1.61
N TYR A 315 -38.25 3.53 -1.83
CA TYR A 315 -37.44 3.52 -3.04
C TYR A 315 -38.17 2.89 -4.21
N GLN A 316 -39.12 1.98 -4.02
CA GLN A 316 -39.73 1.19 -5.10
C GLN A 316 -40.61 1.98 -6.07
N ASP A 317 -41.12 3.15 -5.68
CA ASP A 317 -41.98 3.98 -6.53
C ASP A 317 -41.13 4.86 -7.47
N PRO A 318 -41.14 4.61 -8.80
CA PRO A 318 -40.36 5.39 -9.75
C PRO A 318 -41.02 6.71 -10.15
N ALA A 319 -42.24 6.99 -9.69
CA ALA A 319 -42.97 8.19 -10.12
C ALA A 319 -42.27 9.46 -9.64
N TRP A 320 -42.23 10.50 -10.49
CA TRP A 320 -41.59 11.78 -10.17
C TRP A 320 -42.17 12.48 -8.95
N ASP A 321 -43.44 12.24 -8.62
CA ASP A 321 -44.17 12.78 -7.48
C ASP A 321 -44.12 11.89 -6.22
N SER A 322 -43.43 10.75 -6.29
CA SER A 322 -43.13 9.95 -5.10
C SER A 322 -42.19 10.69 -4.15
N ILE A 323 -42.31 10.42 -2.85
CA ILE A 323 -41.49 11.08 -1.81
C ILE A 323 -39.99 10.86 -2.08
N SER A 324 -39.60 9.63 -2.44
CA SER A 324 -38.19 9.31 -2.68
C SER A 324 -37.63 10.01 -3.91
N THR A 325 -38.40 10.06 -5.01
CA THR A 325 -37.95 10.71 -6.24
C THR A 325 -37.93 12.23 -6.11
N LEU A 326 -38.91 12.85 -5.45
CA LEU A 326 -38.95 14.29 -5.20
C LEU A 326 -37.73 14.78 -4.40
N ASN A 327 -37.33 14.01 -3.39
CA ASN A 327 -36.18 14.36 -2.53
C ASN A 327 -34.83 13.91 -3.11
N GLY A 328 -34.83 13.07 -4.15
CA GLY A 328 -33.61 12.57 -4.79
C GLY A 328 -33.05 11.27 -4.20
N TYR A 329 -33.72 10.64 -3.24
CA TYR A 329 -33.21 9.44 -2.54
C TYR A 329 -33.04 8.26 -3.49
N ARG A 330 -34.02 7.98 -4.36
CA ARG A 330 -33.95 6.90 -5.35
C ARG A 330 -32.81 7.11 -6.34
N GLN A 331 -32.64 8.34 -6.80
CA GLN A 331 -31.59 8.72 -7.76
C GLN A 331 -30.20 8.67 -7.12
N ALA A 332 -30.07 9.07 -5.86
CA ALA A 332 -28.84 8.96 -5.09
C ALA A 332 -28.44 7.49 -4.87
N LEU A 333 -29.41 6.64 -4.51
CA LEU A 333 -29.19 5.20 -4.36
C LEU A 333 -28.76 4.57 -5.69
N TRP A 334 -29.38 4.96 -6.81
CA TRP A 334 -28.97 4.49 -8.14
C TRP A 334 -27.49 4.81 -8.40
N LEU A 335 -27.08 6.06 -8.19
CA LEU A 335 -25.68 6.45 -8.36
C LEU A 335 -24.75 5.66 -7.44
N ASN A 336 -25.13 5.38 -6.20
CA ASN A 336 -24.34 4.53 -5.31
C ASN A 336 -24.23 3.10 -5.85
N CYS A 337 -25.32 2.49 -6.32
CA CYS A 337 -25.32 1.15 -6.86
C CYS A 337 -24.52 1.01 -8.17
N VAL A 338 -24.45 2.06 -9.01
CA VAL A 338 -23.81 1.95 -10.34
C VAL A 338 -22.47 2.66 -10.50
N GLN A 339 -22.17 3.75 -9.78
CA GLN A 339 -20.98 4.56 -10.09
C GLN A 339 -20.26 5.19 -8.90
N ARG A 340 -20.94 5.53 -7.81
CA ARG A 340 -20.32 6.14 -6.63
C ARG A 340 -19.82 5.09 -5.63
N GLY A 341 -20.60 4.03 -5.41
CA GLY A 341 -20.36 3.07 -4.34
C GLY A 341 -20.31 3.74 -2.97
N ALA A 342 -19.24 3.45 -2.23
CA ALA A 342 -18.92 3.90 -0.89
C ALA A 342 -19.99 3.48 0.12
N PHE A 343 -20.45 2.24 0.02
CA PHE A 343 -21.36 1.65 0.99
C PHE A 343 -20.62 1.48 2.32
N PRO A 344 -21.07 2.14 3.40
CA PRO A 344 -20.39 2.07 4.68
C PRO A 344 -20.76 0.75 5.34
N VAL A 345 -19.82 -0.18 5.32
CA VAL A 345 -19.97 -1.55 5.83
C VAL A 345 -19.28 -1.71 7.19
N ALA A 346 -19.74 -2.66 8.00
CA ALA A 346 -19.23 -2.91 9.36
C ALA A 346 -18.55 -4.28 9.57
N ASN A 347 -18.43 -5.08 8.51
CA ASN A 347 -18.03 -6.49 8.61
C ASN A 347 -16.51 -6.77 8.51
N ASN A 348 -15.65 -5.74 8.47
CA ASN A 348 -14.22 -5.91 8.14
C ASN A 348 -13.25 -5.68 9.32
N GLY A 349 -13.64 -6.06 10.53
CA GLY A 349 -12.69 -6.24 11.65
C GLY A 349 -11.98 -4.99 12.20
N GLN A 350 -12.27 -3.77 11.73
CA GLN A 350 -11.81 -2.53 12.37
C GLN A 350 -12.67 -2.26 13.61
N ASP A 351 -12.05 -2.07 14.78
CA ASP A 351 -12.72 -1.91 16.08
C ASP A 351 -13.59 -0.63 16.15
N HIS A 352 -14.84 -0.67 15.67
CA HIS A 352 -15.83 0.41 15.82
C HIS A 352 -17.10 -0.05 16.57
N PRO A 353 -17.85 0.86 17.26
CA PRO A 353 -18.87 0.46 18.23
C PRO A 353 -20.28 0.23 17.67
N PHE A 354 -20.45 0.07 16.35
CA PHE A 354 -21.76 0.17 15.68
C PHE A 354 -22.38 -1.17 15.26
N GLY A 355 -21.90 -2.28 15.83
CA GLY A 355 -22.28 -3.64 15.42
C GLY A 355 -21.54 -4.11 14.16
N ARG A 356 -21.86 -5.32 13.69
CA ARG A 356 -21.18 -5.99 12.54
C ARG A 356 -22.12 -6.49 11.43
N ARG A 357 -23.42 -6.18 11.52
CA ARG A 357 -24.46 -6.87 10.74
C ARG A 357 -24.74 -6.33 9.33
N PHE A 358 -24.22 -5.15 8.95
CA PHE A 358 -24.44 -4.55 7.64
C PHE A 358 -23.17 -4.66 6.77
N ASP A 359 -23.22 -5.58 5.82
CA ASP A 359 -22.17 -5.91 4.85
C ASP A 359 -22.58 -5.51 3.42
N LEU A 360 -21.73 -5.78 2.42
CA LEU A 360 -22.05 -5.48 1.03
C LEU A 360 -23.33 -6.18 0.55
N ARG A 361 -23.59 -7.43 0.95
CA ARG A 361 -24.81 -8.17 0.55
C ARG A 361 -26.08 -7.49 0.99
N PHE A 362 -26.10 -6.87 2.17
CA PHE A 362 -27.21 -6.02 2.62
C PHE A 362 -27.48 -4.87 1.63
N PHE A 363 -26.43 -4.22 1.11
CA PHE A 363 -26.57 -3.12 0.16
C PHE A 363 -26.90 -3.58 -1.26
N GLU A 364 -26.34 -4.70 -1.72
CA GLU A 364 -26.69 -5.32 -3.00
C GLU A 364 -28.18 -5.68 -3.03
N GLN A 365 -28.67 -6.33 -1.97
CA GLN A 365 -30.10 -6.65 -1.85
C GLN A 365 -30.95 -5.38 -1.81
N TRP A 366 -30.49 -4.31 -1.15
CA TRP A 366 -31.21 -3.04 -1.15
C TRP A 366 -31.25 -2.41 -2.57
N CYS A 367 -30.20 -2.53 -3.37
CA CYS A 367 -30.23 -2.15 -4.78
C CYS A 367 -31.24 -3.00 -5.59
N VAL A 368 -31.27 -4.33 -5.38
CA VAL A 368 -32.26 -5.22 -6.00
C VAL A 368 -33.68 -4.80 -5.63
N ASP A 369 -33.96 -4.61 -4.35
CA ASP A 369 -35.30 -4.33 -3.87
C ASP A 369 -35.81 -2.95 -4.34
N ALA A 370 -34.91 -1.98 -4.49
CA ALA A 370 -35.24 -0.67 -5.01
C ALA A 370 -35.54 -0.72 -6.52
N PHE A 371 -34.72 -1.42 -7.30
CA PHE A 371 -34.75 -1.31 -8.76
C PHE A 371 -35.35 -2.51 -9.50
N GLY A 372 -35.63 -3.60 -8.79
CA GLY A 372 -36.28 -4.81 -9.32
C GLY A 372 -35.39 -5.59 -10.30
N SER A 373 -34.07 -5.55 -10.13
CA SER A 373 -33.12 -6.19 -11.05
C SER A 373 -32.05 -6.96 -10.28
N ASP A 374 -31.93 -8.26 -10.56
CA ASP A 374 -30.94 -9.14 -9.94
C ASP A 374 -29.51 -8.87 -10.43
N ILE A 375 -29.32 -7.94 -11.38
CA ILE A 375 -27.99 -7.54 -11.86
C ILE A 375 -27.09 -7.01 -10.74
N PHE A 376 -27.66 -6.45 -9.67
CA PHE A 376 -26.91 -5.97 -8.52
C PHE A 376 -26.36 -7.09 -7.63
N LEU A 377 -26.80 -8.33 -7.82
CA LEU A 377 -26.24 -9.52 -7.16
C LEU A 377 -25.10 -10.14 -7.97
N ASP A 378 -24.81 -9.63 -9.17
CA ASP A 378 -23.63 -10.04 -9.94
C ASP A 378 -22.37 -9.49 -9.26
N PRO A 379 -21.43 -10.36 -8.83
CA PRO A 379 -20.21 -9.95 -8.11
C PRO A 379 -19.35 -8.91 -8.85
N TRP A 380 -19.47 -8.85 -10.18
CA TRP A 380 -18.66 -7.96 -11.02
C TRP A 380 -19.39 -6.69 -11.45
N PHE A 381 -20.71 -6.68 -11.44
CA PHE A 381 -21.47 -5.55 -12.00
C PHE A 381 -21.18 -4.25 -11.25
N MET A 382 -21.47 -4.20 -9.95
CA MET A 382 -21.24 -3.01 -9.14
C MET A 382 -19.75 -2.66 -9.08
N GLN A 383 -18.90 -3.67 -8.92
CA GLN A 383 -17.44 -3.49 -8.86
C GLN A 383 -16.88 -2.85 -10.13
N ASP A 384 -17.27 -3.32 -11.32
CA ASP A 384 -16.76 -2.77 -12.58
C ASP A 384 -17.35 -1.40 -12.88
N THR A 385 -18.65 -1.20 -12.68
CA THR A 385 -19.30 0.08 -12.99
C THR A 385 -18.85 1.19 -12.04
N ILE A 386 -18.60 0.90 -10.76
CA ILE A 386 -18.03 1.85 -9.80
C ILE A 386 -16.55 2.10 -10.11
N ASN A 387 -15.74 1.06 -10.35
CA ASN A 387 -14.33 1.22 -10.72
C ASN A 387 -14.14 2.00 -12.03
N SER A 388 -15.13 1.98 -12.93
CA SER A 388 -15.11 2.76 -14.16
C SER A 388 -14.93 4.27 -13.89
N VAL A 389 -15.43 4.78 -12.77
CA VAL A 389 -15.29 6.19 -12.39
C VAL A 389 -13.82 6.52 -12.10
N ASN A 390 -13.14 5.68 -11.31
CA ASN A 390 -11.71 5.86 -11.05
C ASN A 390 -10.87 5.74 -12.33
N ARG A 391 -11.20 4.81 -13.23
CA ARG A 391 -10.53 4.69 -14.54
C ARG A 391 -10.66 5.96 -15.38
N ASN A 392 -11.76 6.69 -15.25
CA ASN A 392 -12.03 7.88 -16.04
C ASN A 392 -11.52 9.19 -15.42
N PHE A 393 -11.47 9.27 -14.09
CA PHE A 393 -11.20 10.52 -13.37
C PHE A 393 -9.96 10.47 -12.46
N GLY A 394 -9.43 9.28 -12.14
CA GLY A 394 -8.14 9.09 -11.46
C GLY A 394 -8.21 8.84 -9.95
N GLY A 395 -9.41 8.69 -9.37
CA GLY A 395 -9.59 8.36 -7.95
C GLY A 395 -8.90 9.37 -7.01
N LEU A 396 -8.11 8.86 -6.05
CA LEU A 396 -7.29 9.68 -5.14
C LEU A 396 -6.10 10.39 -5.80
N ASN A 397 -5.76 10.07 -7.05
CA ASN A 397 -4.66 10.70 -7.79
C ASN A 397 -5.14 11.25 -9.14
N PRO A 398 -6.09 12.20 -9.15
CA PRO A 398 -6.68 12.70 -10.38
C PRO A 398 -5.70 13.61 -11.13
N ALA A 399 -5.69 13.54 -12.46
CA ALA A 399 -4.89 14.44 -13.31
C ALA A 399 -5.57 15.81 -13.43
N ILE A 400 -5.38 16.69 -12.44
CA ILE A 400 -6.10 17.97 -12.29
C ILE A 400 -5.19 19.20 -12.19
N TYR A 401 -5.74 20.37 -12.52
CA TYR A 401 -5.05 21.67 -12.54
C TYR A 401 -6.03 22.81 -12.25
N ARG A 402 -5.62 23.78 -11.42
CA ARG A 402 -6.47 24.89 -10.91
C ARG A 402 -7.71 24.37 -10.20
N ILE A 403 -7.48 23.46 -9.26
CA ILE A 403 -8.52 22.86 -8.43
C ILE A 403 -8.13 22.92 -6.96
N PHE A 404 -8.89 23.63 -6.15
CA PHE A 404 -8.67 23.68 -4.71
C PHE A 404 -9.55 22.63 -4.05
N LEU A 405 -8.95 21.76 -3.23
CA LEU A 405 -9.66 20.71 -2.53
C LEU A 405 -9.57 20.94 -1.03
N THR A 406 -10.68 20.73 -0.34
CA THR A 406 -10.76 20.90 1.11
C THR A 406 -11.49 19.72 1.73
N HIS A 407 -11.08 19.27 2.91
CA HIS A 407 -11.75 18.21 3.64
C HIS A 407 -11.83 18.57 5.12
N GLY A 408 -12.93 18.23 5.79
CA GLY A 408 -12.98 18.28 7.24
C GLY A 408 -12.25 17.09 7.85
N GLU A 409 -11.42 17.29 8.87
CA GLU A 409 -10.82 16.18 9.63
C GLU A 409 -11.89 15.29 10.30
N MET A 410 -13.02 15.89 10.69
CA MET A 410 -14.15 15.20 11.34
C MET A 410 -15.15 14.62 10.34
N ASP A 411 -14.93 14.80 9.04
CA ASP A 411 -15.82 14.29 8.00
C ASP A 411 -15.68 12.76 7.86
N PRO A 412 -16.75 11.97 8.08
CA PRO A 412 -16.71 10.52 7.96
C PRO A 412 -16.23 10.00 6.61
N ILE A 413 -16.50 10.74 5.52
CA ILE A 413 -16.14 10.34 4.16
C ILE A 413 -14.79 10.89 3.69
N ARG A 414 -13.98 11.50 4.59
CA ARG A 414 -12.69 12.12 4.22
C ARG A 414 -11.73 11.16 3.50
N SER A 415 -11.79 9.86 3.82
CA SER A 415 -10.99 8.79 3.21
C SER A 415 -11.24 8.59 1.73
N LEU A 416 -12.36 9.09 1.20
CA LEU A 416 -12.71 9.01 -0.21
C LEU A 416 -12.13 10.18 -1.02
N GLY A 417 -11.54 11.18 -0.37
CA GLY A 417 -10.85 12.30 -1.00
C GLY A 417 -9.34 12.28 -0.72
N PRO A 418 -8.53 13.00 -1.51
CA PRO A 418 -7.11 13.11 -1.23
C PRO A 418 -6.85 13.86 0.08
N SER A 419 -5.79 13.48 0.79
CA SER A 419 -5.35 14.15 2.03
C SER A 419 -4.08 14.99 1.87
N ASN A 420 -3.41 14.89 0.72
CA ASN A 420 -2.17 15.60 0.40
C ASN A 420 -2.34 16.32 -0.93
N ASP A 421 -1.61 17.43 -1.12
CA ASP A 421 -1.59 18.20 -2.36
C ASP A 421 -1.42 17.29 -3.58
N ILE A 422 -2.31 17.42 -4.56
CA ILE A 422 -2.19 16.66 -5.82
C ILE A 422 -1.05 17.22 -6.68
N ASN A 423 -0.92 18.55 -6.70
CA ASN A 423 0.21 19.29 -7.27
C ASN A 423 0.16 20.75 -6.79
N GLN A 424 1.18 21.54 -7.14
CA GLN A 424 1.29 22.96 -6.75
C GLN A 424 0.10 23.84 -7.19
N ASN A 425 -0.64 23.43 -8.23
CA ASN A 425 -1.81 24.15 -8.75
C ASN A 425 -3.14 23.54 -8.29
N SER A 426 -3.08 22.41 -7.57
CA SER A 426 -4.24 21.74 -7.03
C SER A 426 -3.98 21.30 -5.58
N PRO A 427 -3.87 22.27 -4.65
CA PRO A 427 -3.59 21.99 -3.25
C PRO A 427 -4.82 21.37 -2.55
N VAL A 428 -4.53 20.65 -1.48
CA VAL A 428 -5.49 19.97 -0.63
C VAL A 428 -5.32 20.46 0.80
N VAL A 429 -6.41 20.90 1.43
CA VAL A 429 -6.41 21.31 2.84
C VAL A 429 -7.33 20.41 3.65
N VAL A 430 -6.75 19.66 4.59
CA VAL A 430 -7.52 18.97 5.64
C VAL A 430 -7.65 19.91 6.84
N MET A 431 -8.88 20.37 7.08
CA MET A 431 -9.20 21.35 8.11
C MET A 431 -9.40 20.66 9.45
N SER A 432 -8.46 20.88 10.38
CA SER A 432 -8.52 20.30 11.72
C SER A 432 -9.77 20.73 12.48
N LEU A 433 -10.39 19.76 13.16
CA LEU A 433 -11.62 19.93 13.95
C LEU A 433 -12.81 20.52 13.16
N GLN A 434 -12.85 20.30 11.84
CA GLN A 434 -13.96 20.71 10.98
C GLN A 434 -14.68 19.51 10.39
N SER A 435 -16.00 19.63 10.28
CA SER A 435 -16.88 18.64 9.67
C SER A 435 -17.06 18.91 8.17
N HIS A 436 -18.00 18.18 7.55
CA HIS A 436 -18.27 18.26 6.13
C HIS A 436 -18.56 19.70 5.67
N SER A 437 -17.76 20.19 4.73
CA SER A 437 -17.93 21.46 4.00
C SER A 437 -18.17 22.74 4.83
N ARG A 438 -17.59 22.82 6.03
CA ARG A 438 -17.66 24.02 6.91
C ARG A 438 -17.06 25.29 6.30
N ASP A 439 -16.22 25.14 5.28
CA ASP A 439 -15.50 26.18 4.55
C ASP A 439 -16.34 26.94 3.51
N MET A 440 -17.52 26.44 3.15
CA MET A 440 -18.37 27.08 2.13
C MET A 440 -18.98 28.42 2.58
N GLY A 441 -19.13 28.62 3.89
CA GLY A 441 -19.64 29.87 4.46
C GLY A 441 -18.62 31.00 4.40
N SER A 442 -19.10 32.24 4.59
CA SER A 442 -18.23 33.42 4.72
C SER A 442 -17.27 33.28 5.89
N PRO A 443 -16.09 33.93 5.86
CA PRO A 443 -15.23 34.05 7.03
C PRO A 443 -15.97 34.67 8.21
N ASP A 444 -15.97 34.01 9.36
CA ASP A 444 -16.63 34.48 10.59
C ASP A 444 -15.60 34.58 11.74
N ASP A 445 -15.71 35.60 12.60
CA ASP A 445 -14.80 35.79 13.75
C ASP A 445 -14.85 34.63 14.77
N THR A 446 -15.92 33.82 14.74
CA THR A 446 -16.09 32.62 15.56
C THR A 446 -15.49 31.35 14.95
N ASP A 447 -15.07 31.39 13.67
CA ASP A 447 -14.35 30.29 13.05
C ASP A 447 -12.99 30.08 13.73
N ASN A 448 -12.53 28.82 13.79
CA ASN A 448 -11.17 28.56 14.25
C ASN A 448 -10.14 29.08 13.22
N VAL A 449 -8.91 29.31 13.66
CA VAL A 449 -7.85 29.89 12.82
C VAL A 449 -7.62 29.08 11.53
N VAL A 450 -7.74 27.75 11.58
CA VAL A 450 -7.57 26.88 10.42
C VAL A 450 -8.67 27.10 9.38
N LEU A 451 -9.94 27.15 9.83
CA LEU A 451 -11.09 27.38 8.97
C LEU A 451 -11.08 28.80 8.37
N GLN A 452 -10.75 29.82 9.18
CA GLN A 452 -10.58 31.20 8.68
C GLN A 452 -9.51 31.27 7.59
N ASN A 453 -8.31 30.72 7.85
CA ASN A 453 -7.22 30.73 6.88
C ASN A 453 -7.59 29.94 5.62
N THR A 454 -8.32 28.84 5.75
CA THR A 454 -8.78 28.05 4.59
C THR A 454 -9.76 28.85 3.74
N LYS A 455 -10.75 29.50 4.35
CA LYS A 455 -11.71 30.38 3.64
C LYS A 455 -11.01 31.54 2.92
N ILE A 456 -10.04 32.18 3.58
CA ILE A 456 -9.22 33.24 2.98
C ILE A 456 -8.41 32.68 1.80
N ARG A 457 -7.78 31.51 1.97
CA ARG A 457 -6.96 30.89 0.92
C ARG A 457 -7.78 30.49 -0.30
N VAL A 458 -8.99 29.97 -0.10
CA VAL A 458 -9.94 29.71 -1.19
C VAL A 458 -10.23 30.99 -1.96
N ARG A 459 -10.53 32.08 -1.25
CA ARG A 459 -10.80 33.38 -1.86
C ARG A 459 -9.62 33.89 -2.67
N GLU A 460 -8.42 33.89 -2.11
CA GLU A 460 -7.19 34.29 -2.81
C GLU A 460 -6.98 33.46 -4.09
N THR A 461 -7.12 32.14 -3.98
CA THR A 461 -6.93 31.21 -5.10
C THR A 461 -7.95 31.46 -6.23
N ILE A 462 -9.21 31.70 -5.89
CA ILE A 462 -10.26 32.03 -6.88
C ILE A 462 -9.95 33.35 -7.58
N LEU A 463 -9.53 34.39 -6.85
CA LEU A 463 -9.14 35.68 -7.40
C LEU A 463 -7.93 35.56 -8.35
N GLU A 464 -6.93 34.75 -7.98
CA GLU A 464 -5.79 34.43 -8.84
C GLU A 464 -6.23 33.78 -10.16
N TRP A 465 -7.13 32.78 -10.11
CA TRP A 465 -7.64 32.13 -11.33
C TRP A 465 -8.40 33.09 -12.24
N ILE A 466 -9.20 33.99 -11.67
CA ILE A 466 -9.92 35.02 -12.44
C ILE A 466 -8.92 35.97 -13.13
N GLN A 467 -7.85 36.35 -12.44
CA GLN A 467 -6.80 37.17 -13.03
C GLN A 467 -6.10 36.44 -14.19
N TYR A 468 -5.70 35.18 -13.99
CA TYR A 468 -5.05 34.38 -15.02
C TYR A 468 -5.92 34.17 -16.26
N ALA A 469 -7.23 34.01 -16.07
CA ALA A 469 -8.18 33.86 -17.17
C ALA A 469 -8.32 35.16 -18.01
N ARG A 470 -8.14 36.34 -17.40
CA ARG A 470 -8.28 37.65 -18.07
C ARG A 470 -7.00 38.14 -18.73
N GLU A 471 -5.88 38.06 -18.02
CA GLU A 471 -4.64 38.74 -18.39
C GLU A 471 -3.66 37.80 -19.12
N GLY A 472 -3.96 36.50 -19.11
CA GLY A 472 -2.93 35.48 -19.33
C GLY A 472 -1.99 35.41 -18.13
N GLU A 473 -1.39 34.26 -17.91
CA GLU A 473 -0.54 34.01 -16.76
C GLU A 473 0.72 34.92 -16.80
N PRO A 474 0.98 35.77 -15.77
CA PRO A 474 2.29 36.40 -15.62
C PRO A 474 3.37 35.31 -15.66
N GLN A 475 4.53 35.56 -16.27
CA GLN A 475 5.58 34.53 -16.44
C GLN A 475 6.65 34.59 -15.32
N PRO A 476 6.53 33.80 -14.23
CA PRO A 476 7.63 33.21 -13.48
C PRO A 476 7.89 31.76 -13.96
N PRO A 477 9.01 31.09 -13.59
CA PRO A 477 9.40 29.84 -14.23
C PRO A 477 8.29 28.79 -14.09
N PRO A 478 8.07 27.95 -15.11
CA PRO A 478 6.86 27.15 -15.20
C PRO A 478 6.75 26.17 -14.02
N PRO A 479 5.66 26.20 -13.24
CA PRO A 479 5.25 25.06 -12.44
C PRO A 479 4.56 24.03 -13.35
N PRO A 480 4.80 22.73 -13.16
CA PRO A 480 4.31 21.69 -14.06
C PRO A 480 2.79 21.60 -13.98
N GLY A 481 2.12 21.68 -15.14
CA GLY A 481 0.76 21.16 -15.27
C GLY A 481 0.72 19.66 -14.97
N PRO A 482 -0.46 19.04 -14.75
CA PRO A 482 -0.58 17.59 -14.72
C PRO A 482 0.08 17.08 -15.99
N PRO A 483 1.01 16.11 -15.92
CA PRO A 483 1.83 15.86 -17.08
C PRO A 483 0.95 15.26 -18.17
N ALA A 484 0.61 16.08 -19.16
CA ALA A 484 0.08 15.62 -20.41
C ALA A 484 1.21 14.80 -21.03
N TYR A 485 1.09 13.48 -20.97
CA TYR A 485 1.89 12.62 -21.81
C TYR A 485 1.14 12.44 -23.12
N GLU A 486 1.88 12.40 -24.22
CA GLU A 486 1.34 12.03 -25.50
C GLU A 486 1.56 10.53 -25.74
N THR A 487 0.51 9.81 -26.12
CA THR A 487 0.68 8.47 -26.68
C THR A 487 1.21 8.61 -28.10
N ARG A 488 2.40 8.08 -28.34
CA ARG A 488 3.07 8.11 -29.64
C ARG A 488 3.47 6.70 -30.07
N TRP A 489 3.88 6.60 -31.33
CA TRP A 489 4.20 5.36 -32.00
C TRP A 489 5.56 5.48 -32.65
N PHE A 490 6.42 4.49 -32.46
CA PHE A 490 7.77 4.46 -33.02
C PHE A 490 7.93 3.25 -33.94
N ASN A 491 8.34 3.50 -35.18
CA ASN A 491 8.49 2.45 -36.17
C ASN A 491 9.80 1.67 -35.95
N LEU A 492 9.67 0.37 -35.76
CA LEU A 492 10.76 -0.58 -35.52
C LEU A 492 10.70 -1.72 -36.55
N PRO A 493 11.84 -2.33 -36.93
CA PRO A 493 11.79 -3.59 -37.66
C PRO A 493 11.18 -4.68 -36.78
N LEU A 494 10.45 -5.61 -37.39
CA LEU A 494 9.92 -6.78 -36.69
C LEU A 494 11.06 -7.66 -36.13
N ASP A 495 12.15 -7.76 -36.90
CA ASP A 495 13.33 -8.53 -36.57
C ASP A 495 14.59 -7.67 -36.73
N HIS A 496 15.33 -7.47 -35.65
CA HIS A 496 16.58 -6.71 -35.66
C HIS A 496 17.78 -7.49 -36.19
N PHE A 497 17.71 -8.81 -36.23
CA PHE A 497 18.85 -9.70 -36.42
C PHE A 497 18.78 -10.49 -37.73
N SER A 498 17.64 -10.47 -38.43
CA SER A 498 17.48 -11.05 -39.76
C SER A 498 17.44 -9.98 -40.86
N THR A 499 18.10 -10.25 -41.98
CA THR A 499 18.02 -9.42 -43.19
C THR A 499 16.95 -9.89 -44.19
N SER A 500 16.37 -11.07 -43.96
CA SER A 500 15.31 -11.63 -44.79
C SER A 500 13.92 -11.17 -44.38
N GLU A 501 13.71 -10.86 -43.09
CA GLU A 501 12.51 -10.22 -42.60
C GLU A 501 12.62 -8.70 -42.76
N ARG A 502 11.68 -8.10 -43.47
CA ARG A 502 11.72 -6.66 -43.84
C ARG A 502 10.50 -5.87 -43.34
N ARG A 503 9.57 -6.54 -42.67
CA ARG A 503 8.40 -5.88 -42.09
C ARG A 503 8.82 -4.98 -40.95
N ASN A 504 8.18 -3.82 -40.87
CA ASN A 504 8.25 -2.92 -39.73
C ASN A 504 6.89 -2.91 -39.03
N TRP A 505 6.91 -2.48 -37.78
CA TRP A 505 5.73 -2.35 -36.93
C TRP A 505 5.91 -1.13 -36.04
N ASP A 506 4.82 -0.63 -35.48
CA ASP A 506 4.85 0.52 -34.60
C ASP A 506 4.74 0.06 -33.14
N VAL A 507 5.76 0.38 -32.35
CA VAL A 507 5.72 0.21 -30.89
C VAL A 507 5.12 1.45 -30.25
N ARG A 508 4.26 1.25 -29.26
CA ARG A 508 3.70 2.35 -28.50
C ARG A 508 4.70 2.86 -27.47
N TYR A 509 4.73 4.17 -27.28
CA TYR A 509 5.41 4.78 -26.15
C TYR A 509 4.65 6.00 -25.67
N LEU A 510 4.78 6.30 -24.38
CA LEU A 510 4.23 7.50 -23.77
C LEU A 510 5.35 8.53 -23.66
N LEU A 511 5.05 9.80 -23.93
CA LEU A 511 6.05 10.87 -23.93
C LEU A 511 5.57 12.06 -23.12
N ASN A 512 6.32 12.40 -22.07
CA ASN A 512 6.10 13.58 -21.24
C ASN A 512 7.25 14.56 -21.43
N GLU A 513 6.97 15.66 -22.14
CA GLU A 513 7.92 16.76 -22.39
C GLU A 513 7.67 17.96 -21.45
N ASN A 514 6.78 17.86 -20.45
CA ASN A 514 6.28 19.02 -19.69
C ASN A 514 7.34 19.72 -18.84
N VAL A 515 8.32 18.96 -18.36
CA VAL A 515 9.43 19.47 -17.53
C VAL A 515 10.73 19.59 -18.32
N TYR A 516 10.69 19.30 -19.63
CA TYR A 516 11.87 19.32 -20.49
C TYR A 516 12.38 20.73 -20.72
N ARG A 517 13.70 20.91 -20.61
CA ARG A 517 14.45 22.10 -20.99
C ARG A 517 15.50 21.73 -22.02
N GLU A 518 15.90 22.67 -22.88
CA GLU A 518 16.93 22.42 -23.90
C GLU A 518 18.20 21.84 -23.26
N ASN A 519 18.74 20.77 -23.84
CA ASN A 519 19.88 19.98 -23.33
C ASN A 519 19.63 19.23 -22.00
N GLY A 520 18.37 19.12 -21.57
CA GLY A 520 17.95 18.24 -20.47
C GLY A 520 18.17 16.75 -20.79
N PRO A 521 18.45 15.92 -19.77
CA PRO A 521 18.63 14.48 -19.95
C PRO A 521 17.34 13.78 -20.39
N ILE A 522 17.49 12.60 -20.97
CA ILE A 522 16.40 11.74 -21.43
C ILE A 522 16.24 10.59 -20.42
N PHE A 523 15.02 10.43 -19.92
CA PHE A 523 14.63 9.38 -19.00
C PHE A 523 13.66 8.44 -19.73
N ILE A 524 14.01 7.16 -19.85
CA ILE A 524 13.14 6.14 -20.47
C ILE A 524 12.77 5.04 -19.47
N PHE A 525 11.50 4.98 -19.07
CA PHE A 525 10.93 3.83 -18.37
C PHE A 525 10.74 2.67 -19.34
N ILE A 526 11.21 1.48 -18.95
CA ILE A 526 11.13 0.26 -19.74
C ILE A 526 9.98 -0.59 -19.21
N GLY A 527 8.91 -0.72 -20.01
CA GLY A 527 7.76 -1.56 -19.68
C GLY A 527 8.14 -3.04 -19.53
N GLY A 528 7.50 -3.70 -18.56
CA GLY A 528 7.57 -5.15 -18.36
C GLY A 528 6.55 -5.91 -19.22
N PRO A 529 6.24 -7.17 -18.87
CA PRO A 529 5.28 -8.01 -19.57
C PRO A 529 3.83 -7.65 -19.22
N GLU A 530 3.47 -6.38 -19.36
CA GLU A 530 2.19 -5.81 -18.97
C GLU A 530 1.86 -4.59 -19.86
N TYR A 531 0.63 -4.08 -19.76
CA TYR A 531 0.29 -2.81 -20.39
C TYR A 531 1.15 -1.71 -19.76
N ILE A 532 1.75 -0.85 -20.59
CA ILE A 532 2.67 0.14 -20.03
C ILE A 532 1.94 1.14 -19.11
N PRO A 533 2.36 1.27 -17.84
CA PRO A 533 1.77 2.24 -16.92
C PRO A 533 2.25 3.66 -17.25
N ASP A 534 1.36 4.63 -17.13
CA ASP A 534 1.69 6.05 -17.29
C ASP A 534 2.33 6.64 -16.03
N GLU A 535 1.99 6.13 -14.84
CA GLU A 535 2.41 6.66 -13.55
C GLU A 535 3.91 6.99 -13.44
N TRP A 536 4.80 6.14 -13.98
CA TRP A 536 6.24 6.28 -13.83
C TRP A 536 6.86 7.42 -14.65
N ILE A 537 6.09 8.01 -15.57
CA ILE A 537 6.48 9.25 -16.26
C ILE A 537 5.71 10.46 -15.75
N LEU A 538 4.82 10.29 -14.78
CA LEU A 538 4.00 11.36 -14.21
C LEU A 538 4.39 11.72 -12.78
N ARG A 539 5.01 10.78 -12.06
CA ARG A 539 5.40 10.90 -10.65
C ARG A 539 6.44 9.84 -10.30
N GLY A 540 6.97 9.92 -9.08
CA GLY A 540 7.93 8.97 -8.55
C GLY A 540 9.37 9.45 -8.64
N ASN A 541 10.29 8.57 -8.28
CA ASN A 541 11.66 8.95 -7.98
C ASN A 541 12.38 9.61 -9.19
N ILE A 542 12.33 8.98 -10.37
CA ILE A 542 12.96 9.53 -11.58
C ILE A 542 12.21 10.75 -12.12
N PHE A 543 10.91 10.86 -11.86
CA PHE A 543 10.16 12.06 -12.20
C PHE A 543 10.69 13.28 -11.42
N ASP A 544 10.99 13.12 -10.13
CA ASP A 544 11.60 14.18 -9.31
C ASP A 544 12.97 14.60 -9.87
N VAL A 545 13.78 13.64 -10.32
CA VAL A 545 15.07 13.91 -10.98
C VAL A 545 14.88 14.64 -12.31
N ALA A 546 13.86 14.25 -13.10
CA ALA A 546 13.55 14.91 -14.36
C ALA A 546 13.10 16.37 -14.15
N GLN A 547 12.32 16.64 -13.09
CA GLN A 547 11.93 17.99 -12.72
C GLN A 547 13.13 18.87 -12.37
N THR A 548 14.10 18.34 -11.60
CA THR A 548 15.28 19.11 -11.19
C THR A 548 16.26 19.33 -12.35
N GLN A 549 16.45 18.34 -13.21
CA GLN A 549 17.40 18.38 -14.33
C GLN A 549 16.83 18.93 -15.63
N GLY A 550 15.53 19.24 -15.66
CA GLY A 550 14.82 19.66 -16.87
C GLY A 550 14.76 18.57 -17.94
N GLY A 551 14.63 17.30 -17.53
CA GLY A 551 14.68 16.15 -18.43
C GLY A 551 13.37 15.83 -19.16
N VAL A 552 13.47 15.08 -20.25
CA VAL A 552 12.31 14.51 -20.95
C VAL A 552 12.06 13.10 -20.44
N LEU A 553 10.79 12.74 -20.22
CA LEU A 553 10.38 11.42 -19.73
C LEU A 553 9.66 10.68 -20.86
N ALA A 554 10.00 9.42 -21.06
CA ALA A 554 9.30 8.52 -21.96
C ALA A 554 9.08 7.16 -21.29
N ALA A 555 7.98 6.50 -21.61
CA ALA A 555 7.73 5.11 -21.22
C ALA A 555 7.59 4.29 -22.50
N LEU A 556 8.47 3.30 -22.71
CA LEU A 556 8.47 2.44 -23.89
C LEU A 556 7.77 1.11 -23.60
N GLU A 557 6.76 0.78 -24.40
CA GLU A 557 6.02 -0.47 -24.22
C GLU A 557 6.81 -1.63 -24.80
N MET A 558 6.81 -2.77 -24.09
CA MET A 558 7.49 -3.96 -24.57
C MET A 558 6.74 -4.56 -25.77
N ARG A 559 7.48 -5.03 -26.78
CA ARG A 559 6.88 -5.75 -27.93
C ARG A 559 5.95 -6.87 -27.45
N TYR A 560 4.82 -7.05 -28.14
CA TYR A 560 3.75 -8.02 -27.84
C TYR A 560 2.90 -7.75 -26.59
N PHE A 561 3.14 -6.66 -25.85
CA PHE A 561 2.33 -6.29 -24.69
C PHE A 561 1.49 -5.04 -24.97
N GLY A 562 0.37 -4.94 -24.26
CA GLY A 562 -0.60 -3.85 -24.39
C GLY A 562 -1.07 -3.62 -25.83
N LEU A 563 -0.78 -2.43 -26.37
CA LEU A 563 -1.16 -2.06 -27.75
C LEU A 563 -0.03 -2.26 -28.76
N SER A 564 1.15 -2.68 -28.30
CA SER A 564 2.34 -2.91 -29.13
C SER A 564 2.31 -4.30 -29.76
N ARG A 565 1.52 -4.44 -30.84
CA ARG A 565 1.13 -5.72 -31.46
C ARG A 565 1.78 -5.92 -32.85
N PRO A 566 2.99 -6.50 -32.91
CA PRO A 566 3.77 -6.61 -34.15
C PRO A 566 3.25 -7.64 -35.19
N THR A 567 2.36 -8.55 -34.79
CA THR A 567 1.86 -9.67 -35.61
C THR A 567 0.35 -9.77 -35.60
N ALA A 568 -0.22 -10.64 -36.43
CA ALA A 568 -1.67 -10.82 -36.53
C ALA A 568 -2.29 -11.44 -35.27
N ASP A 569 -1.53 -12.26 -34.54
CA ASP A 569 -1.94 -12.96 -33.32
C ASP A 569 -0.69 -13.36 -32.51
N THR A 570 -0.91 -14.09 -31.40
CA THR A 570 0.13 -14.68 -30.55
C THR A 570 0.21 -16.21 -30.68
N SER A 571 0.04 -16.73 -31.90
CA SER A 571 0.33 -18.14 -32.20
C SER A 571 1.82 -18.46 -32.01
N PHE A 572 2.16 -19.75 -31.85
CA PHE A 572 3.55 -20.21 -31.70
C PHE A 572 4.49 -19.63 -32.78
N GLU A 573 4.06 -19.63 -34.05
CA GLU A 573 4.84 -19.08 -35.17
C GLU A 573 5.02 -17.57 -35.09
N ASN A 574 4.02 -16.85 -34.59
CA ASN A 574 4.09 -15.40 -34.46
C ASN A 574 4.88 -14.97 -33.21
N LEU A 575 4.88 -15.75 -32.13
CA LEU A 575 5.62 -15.42 -30.91
C LEU A 575 7.15 -15.58 -31.03
N ARG A 576 7.67 -16.17 -32.10
CA ARG A 576 9.13 -16.32 -32.31
C ARG A 576 9.91 -15.00 -32.33
N TRP A 577 9.26 -13.85 -32.56
CA TRP A 577 9.88 -12.53 -32.48
C TRP A 577 9.72 -11.85 -31.09
N LEU A 578 8.97 -12.46 -30.18
CA LEU A 578 8.96 -12.10 -28.77
C LEU A 578 10.17 -12.77 -28.10
N THR A 579 11.31 -12.08 -28.16
CA THR A 579 12.54 -12.51 -27.48
C THR A 579 13.18 -11.36 -26.73
N ILE A 580 13.91 -11.68 -25.66
CA ILE A 580 14.67 -10.74 -24.83
C ILE A 580 15.65 -9.94 -25.67
N SER A 581 16.41 -10.59 -26.56
CA SER A 581 17.35 -9.89 -27.43
C SER A 581 16.67 -8.91 -28.37
N GLN A 582 15.49 -9.26 -28.88
CA GLN A 582 14.71 -8.37 -29.74
C GLN A 582 14.12 -7.18 -28.98
N ALA A 583 13.64 -7.39 -27.74
CA ALA A 583 13.17 -6.32 -26.86
C ALA A 583 14.31 -5.37 -26.44
N VAL A 584 15.47 -5.92 -26.07
CA VAL A 584 16.69 -5.13 -25.77
C VAL A 584 17.12 -4.29 -26.97
N ALA A 585 16.99 -4.82 -28.19
CA ALA A 585 17.28 -4.07 -29.41
C ALA A 585 16.23 -2.99 -29.75
N ASP A 586 14.95 -3.20 -29.44
CA ASP A 586 13.92 -2.14 -29.51
C ASP A 586 14.34 -0.96 -28.63
N ILE A 587 14.70 -1.24 -27.37
CA ILE A 587 15.12 -0.24 -26.37
C ILE A 587 16.35 0.52 -26.88
N GLY A 588 17.37 -0.18 -27.37
CA GLY A 588 18.58 0.46 -27.90
C GLY A 588 18.30 1.39 -29.09
N ARG A 589 17.41 0.99 -30.01
CA ARG A 589 17.01 1.82 -31.16
C ARG A 589 16.15 3.00 -30.75
N PHE A 590 15.21 2.79 -29.83
CA PHE A 590 14.36 3.85 -29.29
C PHE A 590 15.18 4.88 -28.51
N ALA A 591 16.11 4.43 -27.65
CA ALA A 591 17.06 5.30 -26.96
C ALA A 591 17.88 6.13 -27.95
N ALA A 592 18.35 5.53 -29.06
CA ALA A 592 19.09 6.26 -30.09
C ALA A 592 18.22 7.27 -30.85
N PHE A 593 16.94 6.95 -31.07
CA PHE A 593 15.98 7.89 -31.64
C PHE A 593 15.74 9.08 -30.71
N MET A 594 15.50 8.83 -29.43
CA MET A 594 15.34 9.87 -28.42
C MET A 594 16.61 10.73 -28.29
N LYS A 595 17.78 10.10 -28.24
CA LYS A 595 19.08 10.80 -28.16
C LYS A 595 19.30 11.75 -29.33
N ARG A 596 18.99 11.33 -30.57
CA ARG A 596 19.01 12.20 -31.75
C ARG A 596 17.95 13.31 -31.72
N ARG A 597 16.76 13.02 -31.17
CA ARG A 597 15.66 13.99 -31.06
C ARG A 597 15.99 15.11 -30.07
N TYR A 598 16.73 14.82 -29.01
CA TYR A 598 17.06 15.76 -27.93
C TYR A 598 18.57 16.03 -27.84
N LEU A 599 19.18 16.42 -28.96
CA LEU A 599 20.52 17.02 -29.04
C LEU A 599 21.67 16.19 -28.41
N GLU A 600 21.64 14.86 -28.57
CA GLU A 600 22.64 13.95 -28.00
C GLU A 600 22.76 13.99 -26.46
N ALA A 601 21.68 14.39 -25.77
CA ALA A 601 21.61 14.45 -24.31
C ALA A 601 21.86 13.09 -23.62
N PRO A 602 22.27 13.09 -22.33
CA PRO A 602 22.42 11.86 -21.55
C PRO A 602 21.14 11.04 -21.50
N VAL A 603 21.21 9.72 -21.67
CA VAL A 603 20.05 8.82 -21.63
C VAL A 603 20.15 7.88 -20.43
N ILE A 604 19.16 7.95 -19.55
CA ILE A 604 19.01 7.06 -18.39
C ILE A 604 17.77 6.19 -18.59
N VAL A 605 17.91 4.89 -18.40
CA VAL A 605 16.79 3.95 -18.49
C VAL A 605 16.48 3.33 -17.13
N TRP A 606 15.22 3.03 -16.82
CA TRP A 606 14.89 2.28 -15.60
C TRP A 606 13.65 1.41 -15.78
N GLY A 607 13.46 0.46 -14.89
CA GLY A 607 12.29 -0.41 -14.91
C GLY A 607 12.09 -1.19 -13.62
N ARG A 608 10.89 -1.75 -13.50
CA ARG A 608 10.46 -2.64 -12.42
C ARG A 608 10.51 -4.09 -12.88
N GLY A 609 10.88 -5.02 -12.00
CA GLY A 609 10.78 -6.44 -12.31
C GLY A 609 11.53 -6.79 -13.59
N PHE A 610 10.84 -7.46 -14.52
CA PHE A 610 11.42 -7.80 -15.82
C PHE A 610 11.76 -6.59 -16.70
N GLY A 611 11.03 -5.47 -16.58
CA GLY A 611 11.41 -4.20 -17.21
C GLY A 611 12.74 -3.68 -16.66
N GLY A 612 13.01 -3.91 -15.38
CA GLY A 612 14.31 -3.68 -14.75
C GLY A 612 15.40 -4.56 -15.35
N SER A 613 15.14 -5.84 -15.59
CA SER A 613 16.07 -6.75 -16.27
C SER A 613 16.42 -6.25 -17.68
N LEU A 614 15.40 -5.85 -18.45
CA LEU A 614 15.58 -5.24 -19.76
C LEU A 614 16.40 -3.95 -19.70
N ALA A 615 16.23 -3.11 -18.68
CA ALA A 615 17.03 -1.91 -18.47
C ALA A 615 18.52 -2.23 -18.23
N VAL A 616 18.83 -3.24 -17.41
CA VAL A 616 20.20 -3.74 -17.19
C VAL A 616 20.82 -4.20 -18.52
N TRP A 617 20.11 -5.06 -19.25
CA TRP A 617 20.60 -5.65 -20.49
C TRP A 617 20.72 -4.62 -21.63
N ALA A 618 19.81 -3.65 -21.69
CA ALA A 618 19.89 -2.54 -22.63
C ALA A 618 21.11 -1.66 -22.35
N ARG A 619 21.36 -1.30 -21.09
CA ARG A 619 22.57 -0.55 -20.70
C ARG A 619 23.85 -1.33 -21.01
N GLN A 620 23.84 -2.65 -20.84
CA GLN A 620 24.96 -3.54 -21.17
C GLN A 620 25.26 -3.56 -22.68
N LYS A 621 24.23 -3.70 -23.52
CA LYS A 621 24.39 -3.88 -24.97
C LYS A 621 24.50 -2.57 -25.75
N TYR A 622 23.94 -1.49 -25.23
CA TYR A 622 23.93 -0.17 -25.88
C TYR A 622 24.59 0.93 -25.02
N PRO A 623 25.82 0.72 -24.50
CA PRO A 623 26.50 1.65 -23.61
C PRO A 623 26.85 2.99 -24.27
N ASN A 624 26.90 3.04 -25.61
CA ASN A 624 27.20 4.25 -26.38
C ASN A 624 25.99 5.20 -26.45
N VAL A 625 24.80 4.67 -26.19
CA VAL A 625 23.54 5.42 -26.33
C VAL A 625 22.88 5.61 -24.97
N ILE A 626 22.98 4.61 -24.09
CA ILE A 626 22.42 4.60 -22.74
C ILE A 626 23.56 4.84 -21.74
N ASP A 627 23.47 5.92 -20.99
CA ASP A 627 24.52 6.41 -20.09
C ASP A 627 24.44 5.79 -18.69
N GLY A 628 23.24 5.47 -18.20
CA GLY A 628 23.02 4.81 -16.91
C GLY A 628 21.71 4.03 -16.87
N ALA A 629 21.59 3.10 -15.90
CA ALA A 629 20.34 2.40 -15.67
C ALA A 629 20.03 2.14 -14.19
N TRP A 630 18.76 2.22 -13.83
CA TRP A 630 18.27 1.75 -12.52
C TRP A 630 17.34 0.56 -12.71
N ALA A 631 17.59 -0.52 -11.98
CA ALA A 631 16.84 -1.76 -12.09
C ALA A 631 16.29 -2.13 -10.71
N SER A 632 14.99 -1.87 -10.50
CA SER A 632 14.31 -2.24 -9.28
C SER A 632 13.72 -3.64 -9.39
N SER A 633 14.09 -4.48 -8.43
CA SER A 633 13.60 -5.85 -8.26
C SER A 633 13.78 -6.70 -9.52
N ALA A 634 14.95 -6.59 -10.17
CA ALA A 634 15.19 -7.13 -11.50
C ALA A 634 15.69 -8.59 -11.50
N PRO A 635 14.90 -9.58 -11.97
CA PRO A 635 15.39 -10.95 -12.14
C PRO A 635 16.31 -11.02 -13.37
N ILE A 636 17.62 -10.92 -13.17
CA ILE A 636 18.62 -10.92 -14.26
C ILE A 636 19.23 -12.30 -14.54
N ASN A 637 18.95 -13.28 -13.69
CA ASN A 637 19.38 -14.66 -13.85
C ASN A 637 18.26 -15.50 -14.47
N ALA A 638 18.50 -16.01 -15.69
CA ALA A 638 17.58 -16.92 -16.37
C ALA A 638 17.95 -18.37 -16.02
N ILE A 639 17.11 -19.05 -15.24
CA ILE A 639 17.31 -20.45 -14.85
C ILE A 639 16.07 -21.23 -15.24
N LEU A 640 16.17 -22.54 -15.51
CA LEU A 640 14.99 -23.32 -15.84
C LEU A 640 14.01 -23.37 -14.66
N GLU A 641 14.51 -23.77 -13.48
CA GLU A 641 13.73 -24.00 -12.26
C GLU A 641 14.17 -23.02 -11.18
N ASP A 642 13.21 -22.34 -10.53
CA ASP A 642 13.48 -21.52 -9.35
C ASP A 642 12.97 -22.22 -8.09
N LEU A 643 13.90 -22.89 -7.39
CA LEU A 643 13.62 -23.59 -6.14
C LEU A 643 13.59 -22.66 -4.91
N HIS A 644 13.90 -21.36 -5.06
CA HIS A 644 13.98 -20.42 -3.94
C HIS A 644 12.73 -19.56 -3.79
N TYR A 645 11.92 -19.43 -4.85
CA TYR A 645 10.73 -18.58 -4.85
C TYR A 645 9.77 -18.88 -3.68
N PHE A 646 9.35 -20.14 -3.54
CA PHE A 646 8.45 -20.55 -2.47
C PHE A 646 9.11 -20.60 -1.08
N PRO A 647 10.38 -21.03 -0.94
CA PRO A 647 11.10 -20.88 0.32
C PRO A 647 11.24 -19.44 0.81
N ASN A 648 11.46 -18.47 -0.09
CA ASN A 648 11.51 -17.04 0.30
C ASN A 648 10.15 -16.56 0.83
N ILE A 649 9.05 -17.02 0.24
CA ILE A 649 7.68 -16.74 0.74
C ILE A 649 7.50 -17.35 2.13
N HIS A 650 7.89 -18.62 2.30
CA HIS A 650 7.85 -19.29 3.59
C HIS A 650 8.68 -18.56 4.66
N GLU A 651 9.91 -18.21 4.35
CA GLU A 651 10.80 -17.46 5.26
C GLU A 651 10.18 -16.11 5.63
N THR A 652 9.62 -15.38 4.67
CA THR A 652 8.98 -14.07 4.92
C THR A 652 7.78 -14.21 5.86
N ILE A 653 6.87 -15.14 5.59
CA ILE A 653 5.69 -15.38 6.43
C ILE A 653 6.13 -15.88 7.82
N SER A 654 7.10 -16.80 7.89
CA SER A 654 7.60 -17.34 9.16
C SER A 654 8.31 -16.28 10.01
N ASN A 655 9.08 -15.38 9.40
CA ASN A 655 9.84 -14.35 10.11
C ASN A 655 8.92 -13.27 10.70
N ILE A 656 7.79 -12.99 10.05
CA ILE A 656 6.86 -11.93 10.47
C ILE A 656 5.73 -12.50 11.32
N GLY A 657 5.02 -13.52 10.84
CA GLY A 657 3.84 -14.10 11.50
C GLY A 657 4.12 -15.30 12.40
N GLY A 658 5.38 -15.75 12.48
CA GLY A 658 5.81 -16.89 13.29
C GLY A 658 5.72 -18.25 12.57
N PRO A 659 6.46 -19.26 13.06
CA PRO A 659 6.48 -20.59 12.46
C PRO A 659 5.10 -21.27 12.49
N GLU A 660 4.28 -20.99 13.50
CA GLU A 660 2.92 -21.53 13.63
C GLU A 660 2.05 -21.14 12.43
N CYS A 661 2.20 -19.91 11.92
CA CYS A 661 1.45 -19.44 10.77
C CYS A 661 1.79 -20.26 9.52
N THR A 662 3.08 -20.50 9.26
CA THR A 662 3.50 -21.34 8.12
C THR A 662 3.15 -22.80 8.30
N GLN A 663 3.05 -23.28 9.55
CA GLN A 663 2.64 -24.65 9.85
C GLN A 663 1.16 -24.88 9.51
N ILE A 664 0.29 -23.90 9.75
CA ILE A 664 -1.13 -23.97 9.34
C ILE A 664 -1.23 -24.12 7.82
N ILE A 665 -0.48 -23.33 7.05
CA ILE A 665 -0.45 -23.46 5.59
C ILE A 665 0.05 -24.86 5.20
N ALA A 666 1.12 -25.36 5.82
CA ALA A 666 1.66 -26.69 5.51
C ALA A 666 0.66 -27.80 5.81
N ASP A 667 -0.03 -27.73 6.96
CA ASP A 667 -1.02 -28.71 7.37
C ASP A 667 -2.27 -28.65 6.47
N ALA A 668 -2.69 -27.46 6.01
CA ALA A 668 -3.77 -27.30 5.04
C ALA A 668 -3.44 -27.96 3.71
N PHE A 669 -2.24 -27.73 3.17
CA PHE A 669 -1.81 -28.36 1.91
C PHE A 669 -1.64 -29.87 2.05
N ARG A 670 -1.25 -30.39 3.22
CA ARG A 670 -1.26 -31.83 3.50
C ARG A 670 -2.68 -32.40 3.46
N ILE A 671 -3.66 -31.73 4.08
CA ILE A 671 -5.07 -32.15 4.03
C ILE A 671 -5.58 -32.18 2.58
N ILE A 672 -5.19 -31.20 1.76
CA ILE A 672 -5.52 -31.13 0.33
C ILE A 672 -4.94 -32.34 -0.42
N GLU A 673 -3.68 -32.72 -0.17
CA GLU A 673 -3.05 -33.89 -0.81
C GLU A 673 -3.65 -35.22 -0.33
N ASP A 674 -3.90 -35.37 0.96
CA ASP A 674 -4.50 -36.57 1.54
C ASP A 674 -5.93 -36.81 1.00
N ALA A 675 -6.71 -35.72 0.82
CA ALA A 675 -8.04 -35.78 0.22
C ALA A 675 -7.99 -36.23 -1.25
N PHE A 676 -6.99 -35.76 -2.00
CA PHE A 676 -6.78 -36.13 -3.39
C PHE A 676 -6.36 -37.60 -3.53
N ASP A 677 -5.35 -38.04 -2.77
CA ASP A 677 -4.88 -39.43 -2.77
C ASP A 677 -5.95 -40.40 -2.25
N GLY A 678 -6.81 -39.94 -1.35
CA GLY A 678 -7.99 -40.67 -0.87
C GLY A 678 -9.15 -40.73 -1.86
N GLY A 679 -9.11 -40.00 -2.97
CA GLY A 679 -10.15 -39.97 -4.00
C GLY A 679 -11.42 -39.21 -3.59
N ASN A 680 -11.37 -38.34 -2.58
CA ASN A 680 -12.53 -37.57 -2.10
C ASN A 680 -12.15 -36.12 -1.81
N MET A 681 -12.40 -35.23 -2.77
CA MET A 681 -12.07 -33.81 -2.69
C MET A 681 -13.21 -32.93 -2.14
N THR A 682 -14.38 -33.48 -1.82
CA THR A 682 -15.59 -32.73 -1.47
C THR A 682 -15.34 -31.65 -0.42
N GLN A 683 -14.65 -31.97 0.68
CA GLN A 683 -14.38 -31.00 1.75
C GLN A 683 -13.39 -29.90 1.32
N VAL A 684 -12.45 -30.21 0.44
CA VAL A 684 -11.51 -29.23 -0.12
C VAL A 684 -12.24 -28.31 -1.09
N GLU A 685 -13.05 -28.88 -1.98
CA GLU A 685 -13.85 -28.14 -2.97
C GLU A 685 -14.83 -27.18 -2.30
N GLU A 686 -15.52 -27.62 -1.23
CA GLU A 686 -16.44 -26.79 -0.47
C GLU A 686 -15.73 -25.65 0.28
N ARG A 687 -14.67 -25.96 1.05
CA ARG A 687 -13.99 -24.96 1.90
C ARG A 687 -13.14 -23.98 1.10
N LEU A 688 -12.56 -24.42 -0.02
CA LEU A 688 -11.81 -23.55 -0.93
C LEU A 688 -12.69 -22.91 -2.01
N ARG A 689 -14.01 -23.19 -2.03
CA ARG A 689 -14.96 -22.74 -3.06
C ARG A 689 -14.44 -22.99 -4.48
N VAL A 690 -14.09 -24.23 -4.82
CA VAL A 690 -13.60 -24.56 -6.17
C VAL A 690 -14.76 -24.60 -7.16
N CYS A 691 -14.63 -23.92 -8.31
CA CYS A 691 -15.73 -23.74 -9.29
C CYS A 691 -16.21 -25.04 -9.94
N GLN A 692 -15.29 -25.98 -10.16
CA GLN A 692 -15.56 -27.28 -10.78
C GLN A 692 -14.93 -28.39 -9.92
N PRO A 693 -15.58 -29.55 -9.80
CA PRO A 693 -15.00 -30.70 -9.12
C PRO A 693 -13.65 -31.10 -9.75
N LEU A 694 -12.68 -31.44 -8.91
CA LEU A 694 -11.34 -31.85 -9.32
C LEU A 694 -11.33 -33.33 -9.70
N ASP A 695 -10.75 -33.66 -10.86
CA ASP A 695 -10.60 -35.06 -11.26
C ASP A 695 -9.43 -35.71 -10.51
N THR A 696 -9.75 -36.55 -9.52
CA THR A 696 -8.76 -37.32 -8.75
C THR A 696 -7.98 -38.35 -9.58
N GLY A 697 -8.47 -38.68 -10.79
CA GLY A 697 -7.73 -39.46 -11.79
C GLY A 697 -6.71 -38.63 -12.57
N ASN A 698 -6.78 -37.30 -12.51
CA ASN A 698 -5.93 -36.37 -13.22
C ASN A 698 -5.00 -35.60 -12.24
N GLY A 699 -3.76 -36.08 -12.10
CA GLY A 699 -2.76 -35.43 -11.24
C GLY A 699 -2.43 -33.97 -11.62
N TYR A 700 -2.85 -33.48 -12.79
CA TYR A 700 -2.66 -32.08 -13.16
C TYR A 700 -3.64 -31.13 -12.50
N ASP A 701 -4.83 -31.60 -12.08
CA ASP A 701 -5.81 -30.75 -11.41
C ASP A 701 -5.32 -30.34 -10.02
N ILE A 702 -4.79 -31.29 -9.25
CA ILE A 702 -4.20 -30.98 -7.94
C ILE A 702 -2.94 -30.12 -8.05
N ALA A 703 -2.07 -30.40 -9.03
CA ALA A 703 -0.90 -29.58 -9.31
C ALA A 703 -1.29 -28.14 -9.67
N ARG A 704 -2.35 -27.97 -10.47
CA ARG A 704 -2.89 -26.68 -10.87
C ARG A 704 -3.42 -25.89 -9.67
N LEU A 705 -4.28 -26.50 -8.87
CA LEU A 705 -4.85 -25.89 -7.67
C LEU A 705 -3.74 -25.41 -6.73
N GLN A 706 -2.80 -26.30 -6.38
CA GLN A 706 -1.70 -25.98 -5.49
C GLN A 706 -0.82 -24.84 -6.04
N TYR A 707 -0.44 -24.91 -7.32
CA TYR A 707 0.37 -23.88 -7.95
C TYR A 707 -0.33 -22.52 -7.97
N GLN A 708 -1.62 -22.48 -8.30
CA GLN A 708 -2.38 -21.24 -8.36
C GLN A 708 -2.47 -20.56 -7.00
N ILE A 709 -2.83 -21.32 -5.96
CA ILE A 709 -2.90 -20.80 -4.58
C ILE A 709 -1.52 -20.27 -4.15
N ALA A 710 -0.46 -21.06 -4.35
CA ALA A 710 0.89 -20.69 -3.96
C ALA A 710 1.39 -19.41 -4.67
N ARG A 711 1.08 -19.28 -5.97
CA ARG A 711 1.44 -18.11 -6.77
C ARG A 711 0.65 -16.87 -6.38
N GLU A 712 -0.63 -16.99 -6.07
CA GLU A 712 -1.41 -15.85 -5.58
C GLU A 712 -0.91 -15.33 -4.24
N ILE A 713 -0.54 -16.22 -3.32
CA ILE A 713 0.08 -15.83 -2.04
C ILE A 713 1.42 -15.12 -2.30
N GLY A 714 2.24 -15.62 -3.22
CA GLY A 714 3.53 -15.00 -3.56
C GLY A 714 3.38 -13.64 -4.24
N GLU A 715 2.60 -13.57 -5.31
CA GLU A 715 2.50 -12.41 -6.20
C GLU A 715 1.52 -11.36 -5.71
N ASN A 716 0.35 -11.76 -5.21
CA ASN A 716 -0.72 -10.83 -4.87
C ASN A 716 -0.71 -10.45 -3.38
N PHE A 717 -0.14 -11.30 -2.51
CA PHE A 717 0.01 -10.98 -1.09
C PHE A 717 1.43 -10.54 -0.74
N VAL A 718 2.41 -11.46 -0.71
CA VAL A 718 3.76 -11.16 -0.17
C VAL A 718 4.49 -10.08 -0.96
N SER A 719 4.38 -10.08 -2.29
CA SER A 719 5.05 -9.07 -3.13
C SER A 719 4.50 -7.65 -2.96
N HIS A 720 3.33 -7.48 -2.34
CA HIS A 720 2.66 -6.19 -2.11
C HIS A 720 2.49 -5.86 -0.62
N ALA A 721 2.77 -6.81 0.27
CA ALA A 721 2.54 -6.66 1.69
C ALA A 721 3.46 -5.60 2.32
N SER A 722 2.95 -4.99 3.38
CA SER A 722 3.72 -4.26 4.38
C SER A 722 3.88 -5.14 5.64
N TYR A 723 4.85 -4.81 6.49
CA TYR A 723 5.13 -5.59 7.70
C TYR A 723 3.88 -5.89 8.56
N PRO A 724 2.98 -4.93 8.87
CA PRO A 724 1.78 -5.22 9.67
C PRO A 724 0.80 -6.18 9.02
N MET A 725 0.72 -6.18 7.68
CA MET A 725 -0.29 -6.97 6.95
C MET A 725 -0.06 -8.47 7.08
N ILE A 726 1.21 -8.93 7.08
CA ILE A 726 1.50 -10.37 7.17
C ILE A 726 1.16 -10.89 8.57
N ASP A 727 1.47 -10.13 9.62
CA ASP A 727 1.15 -10.51 11.00
C ASP A 727 -0.36 -10.56 11.24
N GLU A 728 -1.11 -9.57 10.75
CA GLU A 728 -2.58 -9.54 10.82
C GLU A 728 -3.22 -10.79 10.20
N LYS A 729 -2.76 -11.20 9.01
CA LYS A 729 -3.34 -12.39 8.35
C LYS A 729 -2.95 -13.68 9.06
N CYS A 730 -1.79 -13.71 9.70
CA CYS A 730 -1.40 -14.80 10.59
C CYS A 730 -2.21 -14.83 11.90
N ILE A 731 -2.77 -13.71 12.37
CA ILE A 731 -3.74 -13.70 13.50
C ILE A 731 -5.03 -14.40 13.10
N ILE A 732 -5.56 -14.13 11.90
CA ILE A 732 -6.76 -14.77 11.34
C ILE A 732 -6.58 -16.28 11.21
N MET A 733 -5.48 -16.72 10.58
CA MET A 733 -5.21 -18.16 10.45
C MET A 733 -5.09 -18.87 11.80
N ARG A 734 -4.57 -18.19 12.83
CA ARG A 734 -4.47 -18.76 14.19
C ARG A 734 -5.81 -18.76 14.94
N GLY A 735 -6.87 -18.16 14.38
CA GLY A 735 -8.16 -18.00 15.04
C GLY A 735 -8.10 -17.09 16.27
N LEU A 736 -7.09 -16.22 16.36
CA LEU A 736 -6.90 -15.30 17.49
C LEU A 736 -7.80 -14.07 17.37
N ASP A 737 -8.35 -13.81 16.19
CA ASP A 737 -9.35 -12.80 15.88
C ASP A 737 -10.77 -13.20 16.36
N GLN A 738 -11.05 -14.50 16.47
CA GLN A 738 -12.33 -15.05 16.92
C GLN A 738 -12.13 -16.19 17.94
N PRO A 739 -11.78 -15.88 19.21
CA PRO A 739 -11.48 -16.88 20.22
C PRO A 739 -12.64 -17.86 20.51
N ASP A 740 -13.88 -17.42 20.28
CA ASP A 740 -15.09 -18.19 20.54
C ASP A 740 -15.48 -19.13 19.37
N ASN A 741 -14.82 -19.01 18.23
CA ASN A 741 -15.03 -19.87 17.06
C ASN A 741 -13.70 -20.31 16.45
N PRO A 742 -12.90 -21.13 17.16
CA PRO A 742 -11.59 -21.55 16.65
C PRO A 742 -11.73 -22.39 15.38
N PRO A 743 -10.75 -22.34 14.46
CA PRO A 743 -10.75 -23.18 13.28
C PRO A 743 -10.82 -24.67 13.63
N ILE A 744 -11.62 -25.43 12.87
CA ILE A 744 -11.86 -26.86 13.14
C ILE A 744 -10.62 -27.71 12.82
N ASP A 745 -9.88 -27.32 11.77
CA ASP A 745 -8.61 -27.90 11.38
C ASP A 745 -7.78 -26.86 10.58
N ALA A 746 -6.59 -27.25 10.12
CA ALA A 746 -5.71 -26.36 9.38
C ALA A 746 -6.28 -25.91 8.02
N LEU A 747 -7.10 -26.72 7.37
CA LEU A 747 -7.75 -26.35 6.10
C LEU A 747 -8.84 -25.30 6.34
N ASP A 748 -9.61 -25.42 7.43
CA ASP A 748 -10.57 -24.40 7.87
C ASP A 748 -9.86 -23.08 8.23
N ALA A 749 -8.76 -23.17 8.99
CA ALA A 749 -7.94 -22.01 9.34
C ALA A 749 -7.38 -21.29 8.11
N PHE A 750 -6.87 -22.06 7.14
CA PHE A 750 -6.36 -21.52 5.89
C PHE A 750 -7.48 -20.93 5.02
N ALA A 751 -8.64 -21.59 4.92
CA ALA A 751 -9.78 -21.10 4.14
C ALA A 751 -10.34 -19.78 4.68
N ARG A 752 -10.42 -19.61 6.00
CA ARG A 752 -10.85 -18.34 6.64
C ARG A 752 -9.98 -17.16 6.21
N TRP A 753 -8.67 -17.35 6.13
CA TRP A 753 -7.81 -16.31 5.58
C TRP A 753 -7.90 -16.24 4.05
N TYR A 754 -7.64 -17.34 3.35
CA TYR A 754 -7.40 -17.31 1.92
C TYR A 754 -8.67 -17.10 1.09
N VAL A 755 -9.82 -17.61 1.54
CA VAL A 755 -11.11 -17.48 0.87
C VAL A 755 -11.95 -16.36 1.47
N ASP A 756 -12.09 -16.32 2.80
CA ASP A 756 -13.04 -15.41 3.44
C ASP A 756 -12.49 -14.00 3.70
N ASP A 757 -11.16 -13.82 3.73
CA ASP A 757 -10.49 -12.52 3.87
C ASP A 757 -9.79 -12.11 2.57
N PHE A 758 -8.83 -12.90 2.09
CA PHE A 758 -7.96 -12.55 0.96
C PHE A 758 -8.66 -12.60 -0.40
N ASN A 759 -9.55 -13.57 -0.63
CA ASN A 759 -10.31 -13.72 -1.88
C ASN A 759 -11.83 -13.59 -1.67
N ARG A 760 -12.28 -12.81 -0.68
CA ARG A 760 -13.69 -12.74 -0.29
C ARG A 760 -14.65 -12.33 -1.41
N GLU A 761 -14.15 -11.57 -2.38
CA GLU A 761 -14.88 -11.06 -3.55
C GLU A 761 -14.99 -12.11 -4.68
N ARG A 762 -14.24 -13.21 -4.62
CA ARG A 762 -14.31 -14.28 -5.62
C ARG A 762 -15.40 -15.28 -5.23
N GLU A 763 -16.36 -15.46 -6.14
CA GLU A 763 -17.43 -16.45 -5.99
C GLU A 763 -16.87 -17.88 -5.83
N CYS A 764 -15.91 -18.24 -6.68
CA CYS A 764 -15.21 -19.51 -6.64
C CYS A 764 -13.82 -19.42 -7.30
N MET A 765 -12.97 -20.42 -7.04
CA MET A 765 -11.65 -20.57 -7.65
C MET A 765 -11.65 -21.58 -8.79
N TYR A 766 -11.08 -21.20 -9.94
CA TYR A 766 -10.80 -22.15 -11.03
C TYR A 766 -9.73 -23.14 -10.56
N GLY A 767 -10.10 -24.39 -10.36
CA GLY A 767 -9.22 -25.42 -9.81
C GLY A 767 -8.71 -26.44 -10.83
N THR A 768 -9.40 -26.61 -11.96
CA THR A 768 -9.04 -27.67 -12.93
C THR A 768 -7.97 -27.21 -13.91
N ASN A 769 -7.14 -28.15 -14.37
CA ASN A 769 -6.10 -27.82 -15.36
C ASN A 769 -6.73 -27.39 -16.70
N GLU A 770 -7.85 -28.01 -17.09
CA GLU A 770 -8.53 -27.72 -18.37
C GLU A 770 -9.05 -26.28 -18.43
N GLU A 771 -9.67 -25.78 -17.36
CA GLU A 771 -10.17 -24.40 -17.29
C GLU A 771 -9.05 -23.39 -17.51
N VAL A 772 -7.91 -23.57 -16.84
CA VAL A 772 -6.79 -22.65 -16.93
C VAL A 772 -6.11 -22.75 -18.29
N VAL A 773 -5.86 -23.96 -18.81
CA VAL A 773 -5.23 -24.17 -20.11
C VAL A 773 -6.03 -23.54 -21.25
N ARG A 774 -7.37 -23.65 -21.21
CA ARG A 774 -8.25 -23.09 -22.25
C ARG A 774 -8.07 -21.58 -22.40
N ILE A 775 -7.82 -20.86 -21.30
CA ILE A 775 -7.54 -19.41 -21.33
C ILE A 775 -6.25 -19.12 -22.12
N TYR A 776 -5.24 -19.98 -21.99
CA TYR A 776 -3.97 -19.79 -22.69
C TYR A 776 -4.02 -20.23 -24.14
N GLN A 777 -4.88 -21.15 -24.56
CA GLN A 777 -4.88 -21.71 -25.91
C GLN A 777 -5.27 -20.72 -27.03
N ASP A 778 -6.07 -19.70 -26.72
CA ASP A 778 -6.55 -18.74 -27.72
C ASP A 778 -5.48 -17.68 -28.06
N PRO A 779 -4.89 -17.69 -29.28
CA PRO A 779 -3.83 -16.77 -29.67
C PRO A 779 -4.36 -15.39 -30.07
N ALA A 780 -5.67 -15.18 -30.16
CA ALA A 780 -6.24 -13.93 -30.67
C ALA A 780 -5.91 -12.75 -29.76
N TRP A 781 -5.64 -11.57 -30.34
CA TRP A 781 -5.28 -10.36 -29.58
C TRP A 781 -6.37 -9.85 -28.65
N ASP A 782 -7.62 -10.26 -28.84
CA ASP A 782 -8.79 -9.98 -28.01
C ASP A 782 -9.11 -11.09 -27.00
N SER A 783 -8.32 -12.18 -26.97
CA SER A 783 -8.45 -13.21 -25.94
C SER A 783 -7.99 -12.70 -24.57
N ILE A 784 -8.60 -13.22 -23.50
CA ILE A 784 -8.33 -12.78 -22.12
C ILE A 784 -6.84 -12.93 -21.77
N SER A 785 -6.21 -14.06 -22.14
CA SER A 785 -4.79 -14.30 -21.85
C SER A 785 -3.86 -13.38 -22.64
N THR A 786 -4.21 -13.05 -23.88
CA THR A 786 -3.40 -12.20 -24.73
C THR A 786 -3.53 -10.73 -24.36
N LEU A 787 -4.74 -10.26 -24.06
CA LEU A 787 -5.01 -8.88 -23.63
C LEU A 787 -4.23 -8.53 -22.34
N ASN A 788 -4.18 -9.47 -21.39
CA ASN A 788 -3.50 -9.29 -20.12
C ASN A 788 -2.01 -9.67 -20.14
N GLY A 789 -1.46 -10.11 -21.28
CA GLY A 789 -0.05 -10.47 -21.40
C GLY A 789 0.32 -11.84 -20.81
N TYR A 790 -0.64 -12.63 -20.31
CA TYR A 790 -0.40 -13.92 -19.67
C TYR A 790 0.22 -14.94 -20.63
N ARG A 791 -0.33 -15.04 -21.85
CA ARG A 791 0.18 -15.98 -22.87
C ARG A 791 1.60 -15.63 -23.31
N GLN A 792 1.87 -14.34 -23.49
CA GLN A 792 3.18 -13.80 -23.86
C GLN A 792 4.21 -13.99 -22.73
N THR A 793 3.80 -13.83 -21.48
CA THR A 793 4.64 -14.08 -20.30
C THR A 793 4.97 -15.57 -20.19
N LEU A 794 3.98 -16.45 -20.35
CA LEU A 794 4.20 -17.90 -20.37
C LEU A 794 5.17 -18.27 -21.49
N TRP A 795 5.02 -17.69 -22.69
CA TRP A 795 5.95 -17.90 -23.79
C TRP A 795 7.38 -17.56 -23.38
N LEU A 796 7.61 -16.35 -22.84
CA LEU A 796 8.93 -15.93 -22.37
C LEU A 796 9.49 -16.91 -21.32
N ASN A 797 8.68 -17.38 -20.38
CA ASN A 797 9.10 -18.38 -19.39
C ASN A 797 9.51 -19.69 -20.06
N CYS A 798 8.72 -20.19 -21.02
CA CYS A 798 8.99 -21.44 -21.72
C CYS A 798 10.24 -21.38 -22.63
N VAL A 799 10.60 -20.20 -23.18
CA VAL A 799 11.68 -20.10 -24.19
C VAL A 799 12.96 -19.42 -23.72
N GLN A 800 12.90 -18.43 -22.83
CA GLN A 800 14.07 -17.56 -22.54
C GLN A 800 14.23 -17.14 -21.08
N ARG A 801 13.14 -16.81 -20.37
CA ARG A 801 13.20 -16.36 -18.98
C ARG A 801 13.34 -17.54 -18.01
N GLY A 802 12.62 -18.64 -18.26
CA GLY A 802 12.51 -19.73 -17.29
C GLY A 802 11.90 -19.24 -15.96
N ALA A 803 12.59 -19.55 -14.87
CA ALA A 803 12.23 -19.28 -13.49
C ALA A 803 10.88 -19.91 -13.12
N PHE A 804 10.66 -21.15 -13.57
CA PHE A 804 9.49 -21.92 -13.15
C PHE A 804 9.62 -22.22 -11.66
N SER A 805 8.77 -21.58 -10.85
CA SER A 805 8.65 -21.87 -9.43
C SER A 805 7.98 -23.23 -9.26
N VAL A 806 8.73 -24.22 -8.79
CA VAL A 806 8.26 -25.60 -8.63
C VAL A 806 8.26 -26.02 -7.17
N ALA A 807 7.50 -27.07 -6.86
CA ALA A 807 7.24 -27.52 -5.50
C ALA A 807 8.44 -28.16 -4.80
N ASN A 808 9.58 -28.37 -5.48
CA ASN A 808 10.79 -29.00 -4.91
C ASN A 808 10.52 -30.24 -4.01
N ASN A 809 9.56 -31.10 -4.38
CA ASN A 809 9.08 -32.22 -3.55
C ASN A 809 8.65 -31.83 -2.11
N GLY A 810 8.16 -30.60 -1.90
CA GLY A 810 7.74 -30.03 -0.63
C GLY A 810 8.87 -29.52 0.26
N GLN A 811 10.12 -29.46 -0.22
CA GLN A 811 11.24 -29.05 0.62
C GLN A 811 11.34 -27.52 0.74
N GLY A 812 11.29 -27.04 1.99
CA GLY A 812 11.57 -25.64 2.33
C GLY A 812 10.40 -24.68 2.17
N HIS A 813 9.19 -25.16 1.86
CA HIS A 813 7.98 -24.32 1.76
C HIS A 813 6.69 -25.13 2.04
N PRO A 814 5.56 -24.47 2.40
CA PRO A 814 4.35 -25.14 2.86
C PRO A 814 3.32 -25.50 1.76
N PHE A 815 3.61 -25.24 0.49
CA PHE A 815 2.60 -25.25 -0.59
C PHE A 815 2.36 -26.59 -1.29
N GLY A 816 2.65 -27.73 -0.66
CA GLY A 816 2.48 -29.05 -1.28
C GLY A 816 3.60 -29.45 -2.25
N THR A 817 3.41 -30.57 -2.95
CA THR A 817 4.47 -31.32 -3.65
C THR A 817 4.21 -31.60 -5.13
N ARG A 818 3.01 -31.33 -5.66
CA ARG A 818 2.54 -31.92 -6.93
C ARG A 818 2.77 -31.09 -8.20
N PHE A 819 3.23 -29.84 -8.10
CA PHE A 819 3.58 -29.01 -9.27
C PHE A 819 5.10 -29.01 -9.53
N ASP A 820 5.53 -29.92 -10.40
CA ASP A 820 6.94 -30.10 -10.80
C ASP A 820 7.22 -29.54 -12.21
N MET A 821 8.43 -29.77 -12.73
CA MET A 821 8.75 -29.37 -14.10
C MET A 821 8.04 -30.15 -15.19
N ASN A 822 7.52 -31.35 -14.92
CA ASN A 822 6.71 -32.06 -15.91
C ASN A 822 5.36 -31.36 -16.09
N PHE A 823 4.76 -30.88 -14.99
CA PHE A 823 3.59 -30.01 -15.04
C PHE A 823 3.87 -28.72 -15.84
N MET A 824 4.98 -28.03 -15.56
CA MET A 824 5.33 -26.79 -16.27
C MET A 824 5.57 -26.99 -17.77
N ARG A 825 6.32 -28.03 -18.15
CA ARG A 825 6.56 -28.37 -19.56
C ARG A 825 5.26 -28.72 -20.27
N ARG A 826 4.39 -29.51 -19.64
CA ARG A 826 3.09 -29.85 -20.22
C ARG A 826 2.22 -28.61 -20.41
N TRP A 827 2.23 -27.67 -19.48
CA TRP A 827 1.51 -26.42 -19.65
C TRP A 827 2.03 -25.61 -20.86
N CYS A 828 3.34 -25.57 -21.09
CA CYS A 828 3.90 -24.97 -22.32
C CYS A 828 3.38 -25.68 -23.59
N VAL A 829 3.35 -27.02 -23.61
CA VAL A 829 2.79 -27.81 -24.74
C VAL A 829 1.32 -27.48 -24.95
N GLU A 830 0.52 -27.50 -23.89
CA GLU A 830 -0.93 -27.30 -23.93
C GLU A 830 -1.31 -25.88 -24.36
N ALA A 831 -0.52 -24.88 -23.98
CA ALA A 831 -0.73 -23.50 -24.38
C ALA A 831 -0.37 -23.29 -25.86
N PHE A 832 0.75 -23.84 -26.34
CA PHE A 832 1.31 -23.47 -27.65
C PHE A 832 1.21 -24.55 -28.73
N ASP A 833 0.62 -25.70 -28.41
CA ASP A 833 0.43 -26.86 -29.29
C ASP A 833 1.74 -27.28 -29.98
N ASN A 834 2.80 -27.47 -29.17
CA ASN A 834 4.10 -27.86 -29.70
C ASN A 834 4.90 -28.74 -28.72
N ASP A 835 5.25 -29.96 -29.16
CA ASP A 835 5.98 -30.94 -28.36
C ASP A 835 7.44 -30.57 -28.08
N ILE A 836 7.98 -29.51 -28.70
CA ILE A 836 9.36 -29.06 -28.45
C ILE A 836 9.61 -28.76 -26.96
N PHE A 837 8.58 -28.33 -26.22
CA PHE A 837 8.67 -28.05 -24.78
C PHE A 837 8.82 -29.31 -23.92
N LEU A 838 8.59 -30.51 -24.48
CA LEU A 838 8.88 -31.77 -23.80
C LEU A 838 10.37 -32.13 -23.84
N ASP A 839 11.18 -31.46 -24.68
CA ASP A 839 12.63 -31.64 -24.71
C ASP A 839 13.29 -30.80 -23.60
N PRO A 840 13.77 -31.43 -22.50
CA PRO A 840 14.38 -30.70 -21.39
C PRO A 840 15.67 -29.98 -21.79
N TRP A 841 16.43 -30.55 -22.74
CA TRP A 841 17.70 -29.97 -23.20
C TRP A 841 17.46 -28.73 -24.05
N TRP A 842 16.43 -28.76 -24.88
CA TRP A 842 16.07 -27.60 -25.70
C TRP A 842 15.68 -26.41 -24.82
N MET A 843 14.73 -26.59 -23.88
CA MET A 843 14.30 -25.51 -22.99
C MET A 843 15.44 -24.98 -22.12
N GLU A 844 16.23 -25.88 -21.54
CA GLU A 844 17.38 -25.49 -20.71
C GLU A 844 18.42 -24.72 -21.54
N ASP A 845 18.72 -25.14 -22.77
CA ASP A 845 19.67 -24.44 -23.62
C ASP A 845 19.17 -23.05 -24.04
N THR A 846 17.89 -22.92 -24.43
CA THR A 846 17.32 -21.64 -24.86
C THR A 846 17.21 -20.65 -23.70
N ILE A 847 16.87 -21.10 -22.49
CA ILE A 847 16.86 -20.27 -21.29
C ILE A 847 18.29 -19.88 -20.89
N ASN A 848 19.22 -20.84 -20.82
CA ASN A 848 20.63 -20.57 -20.50
C ASN A 848 21.30 -19.67 -21.55
N SER A 849 20.79 -19.62 -22.78
CA SER A 849 21.27 -18.70 -23.81
C SER A 849 21.18 -17.23 -23.37
N VAL A 850 20.21 -16.88 -22.52
CA VAL A 850 20.06 -15.53 -21.97
C VAL A 850 21.23 -15.23 -21.04
N ASN A 851 21.59 -16.13 -20.13
CA ASN A 851 22.77 -15.97 -19.28
C ASN A 851 24.07 -15.93 -20.10
N ARG A 852 24.19 -16.72 -21.17
CA ARG A 852 25.35 -16.62 -22.08
C ARG A 852 25.43 -15.26 -22.77
N ASN A 853 24.28 -14.67 -23.10
CA ASN A 853 24.20 -13.38 -23.78
C ASN A 853 24.41 -12.19 -22.84
N PHE A 854 23.97 -12.27 -21.59
CA PHE A 854 23.89 -11.13 -20.67
C PHE A 854 24.70 -11.29 -19.36
N GLY A 855 25.15 -12.49 -19.02
CA GLY A 855 26.07 -12.75 -17.90
C GLY A 855 25.42 -13.19 -16.59
N GLY A 856 24.10 -13.42 -16.55
CA GLY A 856 23.39 -13.92 -15.37
C GLY A 856 23.58 -13.03 -14.15
N LEU A 857 23.92 -13.64 -13.00
CA LEU A 857 24.19 -12.93 -11.73
C LEU A 857 25.50 -12.12 -11.71
N ASN A 858 26.37 -12.24 -12.71
CA ASN A 858 27.59 -11.45 -12.82
C ASN A 858 27.68 -10.78 -14.21
N PRO A 859 26.72 -9.90 -14.54
CA PRO A 859 26.67 -9.28 -15.84
C PRO A 859 27.81 -8.25 -15.98
N ALA A 860 28.37 -8.14 -17.18
CA ALA A 860 29.42 -7.15 -17.48
C ALA A 860 28.83 -5.74 -17.64
N ILE A 861 28.42 -5.13 -16.52
CA ILE A 861 27.69 -3.85 -16.47
C ILE A 861 28.46 -2.76 -15.70
N TYR A 862 28.13 -1.51 -16.03
CA TYR A 862 28.73 -0.31 -15.46
C TYR A 862 27.69 0.82 -15.46
N ARG A 863 27.61 1.61 -14.38
CA ARG A 863 26.56 2.63 -14.14
C ARG A 863 25.16 1.99 -14.17
N VAL A 864 24.98 0.95 -13.36
CA VAL A 864 23.70 0.28 -13.16
C VAL A 864 23.44 0.16 -11.66
N PHE A 865 22.40 0.81 -11.15
CA PHE A 865 22.02 0.67 -9.74
C PHE A 865 20.95 -0.43 -9.63
N LEU A 866 21.19 -1.45 -8.81
CA LEU A 866 20.21 -2.52 -8.59
C LEU A 866 19.66 -2.44 -7.17
N THR A 867 18.35 -2.58 -7.04
CA THR A 867 17.64 -2.54 -5.76
C THR A 867 16.71 -3.74 -5.65
N TYR A 868 16.59 -4.32 -4.46
CA TYR A 868 15.71 -5.45 -4.16
C TYR A 868 15.04 -5.26 -2.82
N GLY A 869 13.78 -5.66 -2.69
CA GLY A 869 13.16 -5.88 -1.39
C GLY A 869 13.68 -7.18 -0.77
N GLU A 870 13.91 -7.20 0.54
CA GLU A 870 14.23 -8.44 1.27
C GLU A 870 13.09 -9.46 1.21
N MET A 871 11.84 -8.98 1.28
CA MET A 871 10.63 -9.81 1.23
C MET A 871 10.21 -10.19 -0.19
N ASP A 872 10.90 -9.67 -1.21
CA ASP A 872 10.55 -9.90 -2.60
C ASP A 872 10.86 -11.36 -3.00
N PRO A 873 9.85 -12.19 -3.33
CA PRO A 873 10.06 -13.60 -3.64
C PRO A 873 11.02 -13.85 -4.80
N ILE A 874 11.08 -12.92 -5.78
CA ILE A 874 11.95 -13.07 -6.96
C ILE A 874 13.38 -12.58 -6.74
N ARG A 875 13.73 -12.10 -5.54
CA ARG A 875 15.08 -11.62 -5.20
C ARG A 875 16.18 -12.66 -5.49
N SER A 876 15.88 -13.95 -5.37
CA SER A 876 16.79 -15.07 -5.68
C SER A 876 17.36 -15.03 -7.11
N LEU A 877 16.65 -14.38 -8.03
CA LEU A 877 17.05 -14.25 -9.43
C LEU A 877 17.91 -13.01 -9.70
N GLY A 878 18.18 -12.22 -8.67
CA GLY A 878 19.07 -11.06 -8.67
C GLY A 878 20.36 -11.30 -7.88
N PRO A 879 21.41 -10.47 -8.10
CA PRO A 879 22.63 -10.53 -7.31
C PRO A 879 22.39 -10.08 -5.86
N SER A 880 23.12 -10.66 -4.92
CA SER A 880 23.07 -10.28 -3.49
C SER A 880 24.18 -9.34 -3.05
N ASN A 881 25.19 -9.14 -3.89
CA ASN A 881 26.37 -8.31 -3.61
C ASN A 881 26.61 -7.36 -4.78
N ASP A 882 27.25 -6.23 -4.50
CA ASP A 882 27.70 -5.29 -5.52
C ASP A 882 28.41 -6.01 -6.67
N ILE A 883 28.00 -5.75 -7.92
CA ILE A 883 28.66 -6.31 -9.10
C ILE A 883 30.04 -5.67 -9.27
N ASN A 884 30.12 -4.35 -9.04
CA ASN A 884 31.34 -3.57 -8.94
C ASN A 884 31.03 -2.20 -8.30
N GLN A 885 32.07 -1.39 -8.05
CA GLN A 885 31.94 -0.07 -7.41
C GLN A 885 31.01 0.92 -8.15
N ASN A 886 30.76 0.71 -9.46
CA ASN A 886 29.87 1.54 -10.29
C ASN A 886 28.54 0.84 -10.59
N SER A 887 28.30 -0.33 -10.02
CA SER A 887 27.05 -1.06 -10.14
C SER A 887 26.66 -1.70 -8.82
N PRO A 888 26.27 -0.86 -7.83
CA PRO A 888 25.94 -1.32 -6.49
C PRO A 888 24.60 -2.06 -6.47
N VAL A 889 24.47 -2.94 -5.49
CA VAL A 889 23.27 -3.73 -5.19
C VAL A 889 22.82 -3.39 -3.79
N VAL A 890 21.56 -2.98 -3.64
CA VAL A 890 20.95 -2.69 -2.34
C VAL A 890 19.78 -3.64 -2.11
N VAL A 891 19.89 -4.46 -1.06
CA VAL A 891 18.77 -5.24 -0.53
C VAL A 891 18.17 -4.46 0.64
N MET A 892 16.92 -4.07 0.52
CA MET A 892 16.21 -3.23 1.48
C MET A 892 15.44 -4.11 2.47
N PRO A 893 15.80 -4.08 3.77
CA PRO A 893 15.15 -4.91 4.77
C PRO A 893 13.66 -4.59 4.90
N MET A 894 12.84 -5.64 5.10
CA MET A 894 11.39 -5.54 5.25
C MET A 894 10.67 -4.77 4.12
N GLN A 895 11.28 -4.66 2.94
CA GLN A 895 10.64 -4.07 1.77
C GLN A 895 10.19 -5.17 0.82
N SER A 896 9.01 -4.97 0.23
CA SER A 896 8.43 -5.82 -0.80
C SER A 896 8.83 -5.35 -2.19
N HIS A 897 8.23 -5.93 -3.22
CA HIS A 897 8.66 -5.78 -4.61
C HIS A 897 8.55 -4.32 -5.09
N ALA A 898 9.69 -3.75 -5.49
CA ALA A 898 9.83 -2.43 -6.11
C ALA A 898 9.23 -1.21 -5.35
N ARG A 899 9.24 -1.26 -4.01
CA ARG A 899 8.79 -0.15 -3.14
C ARG A 899 9.60 1.15 -3.28
N ASP A 900 10.75 1.09 -3.94
CA ASP A 900 11.71 2.17 -4.13
C ASP A 900 11.44 3.07 -5.35
N LEU A 901 10.47 2.71 -6.20
CA LEU A 901 10.13 3.50 -7.40
C LEU A 901 9.43 4.84 -7.09
N GLY A 902 8.70 4.92 -5.97
CA GLY A 902 8.05 6.14 -5.53
C GLY A 902 9.03 7.22 -5.08
N SER A 903 8.56 8.47 -5.02
CA SER A 903 9.33 9.59 -4.49
C SER A 903 9.74 9.31 -3.03
N PRO A 904 10.88 9.88 -2.55
CA PRO A 904 11.22 9.81 -1.12
C PRO A 904 10.11 10.46 -0.29
N ASP A 905 9.57 9.71 0.68
CA ASP A 905 8.48 10.16 1.56
C ASP A 905 8.96 10.16 3.02
N ASP A 906 8.37 10.99 3.89
CA ASP A 906 8.74 11.06 5.32
C ASP A 906 8.11 9.92 6.15
N THR A 907 7.12 9.23 5.59
CA THR A 907 6.53 8.00 6.14
C THR A 907 7.30 6.75 5.72
N ASP A 908 8.25 6.85 4.78
CA ASP A 908 9.11 5.73 4.40
C ASP A 908 10.01 5.31 5.58
N TYR A 909 10.24 4.00 5.72
CA TYR A 909 11.32 3.52 6.58
C TYR A 909 12.66 4.14 6.15
N VAL A 910 13.48 4.51 7.13
CA VAL A 910 14.77 5.21 6.92
C VAL A 910 15.63 4.58 5.82
N VAL A 911 15.67 3.24 5.74
CA VAL A 911 16.46 2.54 4.72
C VAL A 911 15.88 2.69 3.31
N LEU A 912 14.55 2.66 3.17
CA LEU A 912 13.88 2.88 1.89
C LEU A 912 14.09 4.34 1.44
N GLN A 913 13.88 5.29 2.35
CA GLN A 913 14.07 6.72 2.07
C GLN A 913 15.51 7.02 1.62
N GLU A 914 16.51 6.46 2.32
CA GLU A 914 17.92 6.60 1.97
C GLU A 914 18.25 5.93 0.62
N THR A 915 17.68 4.75 0.36
CA THR A 915 17.90 4.06 -0.92
C THR A 915 17.35 4.87 -2.09
N LYS A 916 16.14 5.43 -1.95
CA LYS A 916 15.54 6.32 -2.95
C LYS A 916 16.44 7.52 -3.24
N ARG A 917 17.00 8.17 -2.21
CA ARG A 917 17.96 9.29 -2.37
C ARG A 917 19.27 8.86 -3.02
N ARG A 918 19.80 7.69 -2.70
CA ARG A 918 21.01 7.14 -3.32
C ARG A 918 20.83 6.85 -4.81
N VAL A 919 19.64 6.40 -5.21
CA VAL A 919 19.29 6.24 -6.63
C VAL A 919 19.31 7.59 -7.33
N GLN A 920 18.67 8.63 -6.77
CA GLN A 920 18.71 9.98 -7.33
C GLN A 920 20.15 10.47 -7.49
N GLN A 921 20.98 10.30 -6.46
CA GLN A 921 22.39 10.69 -6.51
C GLN A 921 23.16 9.97 -7.62
N ALA A 922 22.99 8.65 -7.76
CA ALA A 922 23.63 7.90 -8.82
C ALA A 922 23.23 8.40 -10.22
N VAL A 923 21.95 8.74 -10.39
CA VAL A 923 21.44 9.30 -11.65
C VAL A 923 22.04 10.67 -11.94
N TYR A 924 22.14 11.57 -10.95
CA TYR A 924 22.83 12.85 -11.11
C TYR A 924 24.29 12.67 -11.53
N ASP A 925 25.01 11.75 -10.88
CA ASP A 925 26.41 11.47 -11.21
C ASP A 925 26.59 10.94 -12.64
N TRP A 926 25.67 10.09 -13.11
CA TRP A 926 25.69 9.57 -14.49
C TRP A 926 25.44 10.66 -15.53
N ILE A 927 24.54 11.60 -15.25
CA ILE A 927 24.25 12.75 -16.13
C ILE A 927 25.49 13.64 -16.24
N GLU A 928 26.13 13.96 -15.12
CA GLU A 928 27.34 14.80 -15.10
C GLU A 928 28.51 14.14 -15.84
N TYR A 929 28.73 12.84 -15.60
CA TYR A 929 29.75 12.08 -16.32
C TYR A 929 29.49 12.09 -17.83
N ALA A 930 28.24 11.91 -18.27
CA ALA A 930 27.87 11.89 -19.68
C ALA A 930 28.13 13.25 -20.37
N ARG A 931 27.98 14.36 -19.64
CA ARG A 931 28.21 15.72 -20.16
C ARG A 931 29.68 16.11 -20.20
N HIS A 932 30.48 15.68 -19.23
CA HIS A 932 31.82 16.25 -18.99
C HIS A 932 32.98 15.24 -19.05
N GLY A 933 32.70 13.95 -19.20
CA GLY A 933 33.72 12.91 -19.04
C GLY A 933 34.14 12.76 -17.58
N GLU A 934 35.24 12.04 -17.33
CA GLU A 934 35.76 11.82 -15.96
C GLU A 934 36.03 13.17 -15.25
N PRO A 935 35.46 13.44 -14.07
CA PRO A 935 35.89 14.58 -13.26
C PRO A 935 37.35 14.37 -12.87
N GLN A 936 38.23 15.33 -13.19
CA GLN A 936 39.54 15.40 -12.55
C GLN A 936 39.31 15.50 -11.03
N PRO A 937 39.96 14.67 -10.19
CA PRO A 937 39.81 14.78 -8.74
C PRO A 937 40.21 16.20 -8.30
N PRO A 938 39.38 16.90 -7.50
CA PRO A 938 39.73 18.22 -7.01
C PRO A 938 41.01 18.16 -6.18
N ALA A 939 41.91 19.12 -6.39
CA ALA A 939 43.11 19.27 -5.57
C ALA A 939 42.69 19.42 -4.08
N PRO A 940 43.38 18.73 -3.15
CA PRO A 940 42.99 18.75 -1.74
C PRO A 940 43.01 20.19 -1.18
N PRO A 941 41.94 20.64 -0.51
CA PRO A 941 41.90 21.96 0.11
C PRO A 941 42.87 22.02 1.31
N ALA A 942 43.47 23.19 1.51
CA ALA A 942 44.33 23.46 2.67
C ALA A 942 43.55 23.27 3.99
N PRO A 943 44.21 22.78 5.06
CA PRO A 943 43.52 22.40 6.30
C PRO A 943 42.86 23.62 6.98
N PRO A 944 41.55 23.55 7.32
CA PRO A 944 40.87 24.62 8.03
C PRO A 944 41.16 24.58 9.54
N GLN A 945 41.37 25.77 10.10
CA GLN A 945 41.46 26.02 11.54
C GLN A 945 40.05 25.94 12.15
N PHE A 946 39.85 25.09 13.16
CA PHE A 946 38.56 24.94 13.85
C PHE A 946 38.39 26.00 14.95
N THR A 947 37.26 26.72 14.90
CA THR A 947 36.65 27.41 16.05
C THR A 947 35.23 26.89 16.25
N THR A 948 34.91 26.49 17.47
CA THR A 948 33.65 25.84 17.89
C THR A 948 32.58 26.86 18.28
N HIS A 949 31.35 26.72 17.80
CA HIS A 949 30.14 27.22 18.48
C HIS A 949 29.02 26.16 18.42
N TRP A 950 28.37 25.95 19.57
CA TRP A 950 27.34 24.95 19.85
C TRP A 950 25.95 25.60 19.74
N PHE A 951 24.95 24.88 19.18
CA PHE A 951 23.53 25.21 19.33
C PHE A 951 22.78 24.02 19.96
N ASN A 952 21.99 24.34 21.00
CA ASN A 952 21.08 23.47 21.74
C ASN A 952 19.70 23.42 21.06
N LEU A 953 19.04 22.26 21.04
CA LEU A 953 17.59 22.12 20.95
C LEU A 953 17.10 21.05 21.96
N PRO A 954 15.95 21.24 22.63
CA PRO A 954 15.42 20.31 23.65
C PRO A 954 14.36 19.35 23.07
N LEU A 955 14.30 18.13 23.60
CA LEU A 955 13.18 17.19 23.43
C LEU A 955 12.79 16.65 24.81
N ASP A 956 11.49 16.73 25.13
CA ASP A 956 10.87 16.30 26.38
C ASP A 956 10.35 14.84 26.28
N HIS A 957 10.48 14.12 27.40
CA HIS A 957 10.01 12.76 27.79
C HIS A 957 10.95 11.54 27.62
N PRO A 958 10.98 10.60 28.62
CA PRO A 958 12.07 9.65 28.81
C PRO A 958 11.70 8.23 28.35
N ALA A 959 12.45 7.69 27.38
CA ALA A 959 12.45 6.26 27.06
C ALA A 959 13.87 5.70 27.27
N GLN A 960 13.96 4.51 27.86
CA GLN A 960 15.21 3.82 28.19
C GLN A 960 16.09 3.64 26.94
N ALA A 961 17.31 4.19 26.94
CA ALA A 961 18.22 4.12 25.81
C ALA A 961 19.06 2.82 25.85
N LEU A 962 18.73 1.86 24.98
CA LEU A 962 19.59 0.73 24.63
C LEU A 962 20.44 1.11 23.41
N VAL A 963 21.77 1.13 23.54
CA VAL A 963 22.70 1.44 22.44
C VAL A 963 23.56 0.20 22.12
N PRO A 964 23.39 -0.48 20.98
CA PRO A 964 24.27 -1.57 20.59
C PRO A 964 25.57 -1.05 19.98
N ILE A 965 26.72 -1.50 20.50
CA ILE A 965 28.06 -1.27 19.91
C ILE A 965 28.49 -2.58 19.28
N GLY A 966 28.72 -2.61 17.96
CA GLY A 966 29.27 -3.77 17.25
C GLY A 966 30.75 -3.55 16.90
N ILE A 967 31.62 -4.48 17.28
CA ILE A 967 33.04 -4.49 16.85
C ILE A 967 33.26 -5.76 16.02
N PHE A 968 33.50 -5.62 14.71
CA PHE A 968 33.88 -6.74 13.83
C PHE A 968 35.36 -6.62 13.47
N THR A 969 36.11 -7.72 13.62
CA THR A 969 37.49 -7.83 13.11
C THR A 969 37.61 -9.08 12.23
N GLN A 970 37.88 -8.90 10.93
CA GLN A 970 38.46 -9.95 10.11
C GLN A 970 39.97 -9.77 10.10
N GLY A 971 40.70 -10.82 10.52
CA GLY A 971 42.15 -11.03 10.36
C GLY A 971 43.05 -9.80 10.21
N GLY A 972 43.57 -9.28 11.34
CA GLY A 972 44.55 -8.17 11.38
C GLY A 972 43.93 -6.89 11.95
N VAL A 973 44.56 -6.31 12.97
CA VAL A 973 44.00 -5.25 13.83
C VAL A 973 43.53 -4.01 13.02
N LEU A 974 42.21 -3.88 12.87
CA LEU A 974 41.50 -2.67 12.48
C LEU A 974 40.28 -2.53 13.40
N ALA A 975 40.30 -1.54 14.30
CA ALA A 975 39.16 -1.21 15.14
C ALA A 975 38.48 0.05 14.57
N ALA A 976 37.25 -0.10 14.07
CA ALA A 976 36.37 1.03 13.79
C ALA A 976 35.30 1.09 14.89
N LEU A 977 35.17 2.24 15.55
CA LEU A 977 34.06 2.55 16.45
C LEU A 977 32.86 3.01 15.59
N GLU A 978 31.83 2.17 15.44
CA GLU A 978 30.54 2.59 14.89
C GLU A 978 29.62 3.06 16.03
N MET A 979 29.26 4.34 16.05
CA MET A 979 28.09 4.81 16.81
C MET A 979 26.87 4.66 15.90
N ARG A 980 25.93 3.78 16.25
CA ARG A 980 24.58 3.80 15.66
C ARG A 980 23.72 4.81 16.41
N TYR A 981 23.36 5.88 15.73
CA TYR A 981 22.13 6.64 15.99
C TYR A 981 21.20 6.43 14.80
N PHE A 982 19.91 6.27 15.08
CA PHE A 982 18.86 6.21 14.07
C PHE A 982 18.91 7.47 13.19
N GLY A 983 18.99 7.27 11.86
CA GLY A 983 18.84 8.32 10.83
C GLY A 983 20.04 9.24 10.63
N GLN A 984 20.96 8.87 9.72
CA GLN A 984 21.66 9.74 8.76
C GLN A 984 22.75 8.95 8.01
N SER A 985 22.84 9.16 6.69
CA SER A 985 23.86 8.62 5.80
C SER A 985 25.21 9.34 5.93
N ARG A 986 26.27 8.59 5.60
CA ARG A 986 27.71 8.83 5.85
C ARG A 986 28.31 10.07 5.16
N PRO A 987 29.50 10.51 5.60
CA PRO A 987 30.57 10.86 4.68
C PRO A 987 31.68 9.79 4.70
N THR A 988 31.88 9.11 3.57
CA THR A 988 33.13 8.42 3.27
C THR A 988 34.26 9.45 3.12
N LEU A 989 35.17 9.49 4.09
CA LEU A 989 36.46 10.15 3.96
C LEU A 989 37.30 9.36 2.95
N ASN A 990 37.61 9.97 1.81
CA ASN A 990 38.71 9.56 0.94
C ASN A 990 40.04 9.78 1.70
N ALA A 991 40.60 8.70 2.24
CA ALA A 991 42.01 8.65 2.63
C ALA A 991 42.69 7.52 1.85
N THR A 992 43.67 7.89 1.05
CA THR A 992 44.62 6.99 0.38
C THR A 992 45.21 5.97 1.37
N PHE A 993 45.22 4.70 0.97
CA PHE A 993 45.58 3.49 1.71
C PHE A 993 47.05 3.36 2.17
N GLU A 994 47.78 4.45 2.45
CA GLU A 994 49.21 4.37 2.80
C GLU A 994 49.58 4.79 4.23
N ASN A 995 48.66 5.26 5.09
CA ASN A 995 48.99 5.59 6.48
C ASN A 995 47.82 5.34 7.46
N LEU A 996 47.67 4.11 7.95
CA LEU A 996 46.87 3.82 9.16
C LEU A 996 47.80 3.38 10.28
N GLN A 997 47.84 4.16 11.37
CA GLN A 997 48.53 3.78 12.60
C GLN A 997 47.72 2.75 13.37
N TRP A 998 48.41 1.69 13.83
CA TRP A 998 47.88 0.64 14.69
C TRP A 998 47.30 1.23 16.00
N LEU A 999 45.99 1.07 16.22
CA LEU A 999 45.38 1.35 17.52
C LEU A 999 45.85 0.30 18.53
N THR A 1000 46.50 0.74 19.61
CA THR A 1000 46.85 -0.16 20.72
C THR A 1000 45.61 -0.50 21.53
N ILE A 1001 45.55 -1.70 22.11
CA ILE A 1001 44.41 -2.17 22.94
C ILE A 1001 44.14 -1.18 24.09
N SER A 1002 45.19 -0.56 24.64
CA SER A 1002 45.07 0.45 25.70
C SER A 1002 44.32 1.71 25.27
N GLN A 1003 44.41 2.09 23.98
CA GLN A 1003 43.70 3.25 23.42
C GLN A 1003 42.20 2.95 23.25
N ALA A 1004 41.86 1.77 22.73
CA ALA A 1004 40.48 1.33 22.54
C ALA A 1004 39.70 1.23 23.87
N VAL A 1005 40.34 0.72 24.92
CA VAL A 1005 39.75 0.67 26.27
C VAL A 1005 39.53 2.06 26.87
N ALA A 1006 40.42 3.01 26.60
CA ALA A 1006 40.27 4.39 27.07
C ALA A 1006 39.09 5.11 26.39
N ASP A 1007 38.82 4.81 25.13
CA ASP A 1007 37.71 5.42 24.37
C ASP A 1007 36.35 4.85 24.78
N ILE A 1008 36.24 3.54 25.03
CA ILE A 1008 35.04 2.92 25.61
C ILE A 1008 34.73 3.52 27.00
N GLY A 1009 35.75 3.71 27.84
CA GLY A 1009 35.61 4.32 29.17
C GLY A 1009 35.20 5.80 29.13
N ARG A 1010 35.72 6.57 28.18
CA ARG A 1010 35.32 7.97 27.94
C ARG A 1010 33.86 8.06 27.47
N PHE A 1011 33.44 7.16 26.59
CA PHE A 1011 32.07 7.08 26.10
C PHE A 1011 31.07 6.70 27.21
N ALA A 1012 31.39 5.70 28.03
CA ALA A 1012 30.56 5.32 29.18
C ALA A 1012 30.42 6.46 30.21
N SER A 1013 31.51 7.22 30.43
CA SER A 1013 31.49 8.40 31.32
C SER A 1013 30.66 9.55 30.75
N PHE A 1014 30.73 9.77 29.43
CA PHE A 1014 29.93 10.75 28.71
C PHE A 1014 28.43 10.43 28.78
N MET A 1015 28.05 9.17 28.56
CA MET A 1015 26.64 8.73 28.66
C MET A 1015 26.09 8.89 30.08
N ARG A 1016 26.89 8.61 31.11
CA ARG A 1016 26.48 8.76 32.52
C ARG A 1016 26.32 10.22 32.95
N GLN A 1017 27.16 11.14 32.44
CA GLN A 1017 27.00 12.58 32.69
C GLN A 1017 25.76 13.17 32.02
N ARG A 1018 25.27 12.54 30.93
CA ARG A 1018 24.17 13.04 30.12
C ARG A 1018 22.81 12.45 30.49
N TYR A 1019 22.75 11.21 31.02
CA TYR A 1019 21.49 10.45 31.16
C TYR A 1019 21.32 9.70 32.51
N LEU A 1020 21.74 10.28 33.65
CA LEU A 1020 21.47 9.82 35.03
C LEU A 1020 21.54 8.29 35.29
N GLU A 1021 22.69 7.81 35.78
CA GLU A 1021 22.94 6.51 36.47
C GLU A 1021 22.47 5.19 35.80
N ALA A 1022 22.01 5.15 34.55
CA ALA A 1022 21.66 3.89 33.86
C ALA A 1022 22.90 3.01 33.52
N PRO A 1023 22.80 1.66 33.62
CA PRO A 1023 23.89 0.75 33.26
C PRO A 1023 24.12 0.69 31.75
N VAL A 1024 25.38 0.59 31.33
CA VAL A 1024 25.78 0.53 29.91
C VAL A 1024 26.06 -0.94 29.53
N ILE A 1025 25.36 -1.46 28.51
CA ILE A 1025 25.47 -2.85 28.05
C ILE A 1025 26.30 -2.90 26.75
N VAL A 1026 27.30 -3.79 26.68
CA VAL A 1026 28.20 -3.93 25.52
C VAL A 1026 28.11 -5.33 24.93
N TRP A 1027 27.93 -5.42 23.60
CA TRP A 1027 27.80 -6.66 22.83
C TRP A 1027 29.09 -6.98 22.07
N GLY A 1028 29.50 -8.26 22.01
CA GLY A 1028 30.67 -8.66 21.24
C GLY A 1028 30.74 -10.16 20.96
N SER A 1029 31.25 -10.52 19.77
CA SER A 1029 31.65 -11.90 19.42
C SER A 1029 33.16 -11.96 19.17
N GLY A 1030 33.80 -13.10 19.46
CA GLY A 1030 35.25 -13.27 19.29
C GLY A 1030 36.10 -12.28 20.11
N LEU A 1031 37.04 -11.58 19.47
CA LEU A 1031 37.94 -10.58 20.10
C LEU A 1031 37.19 -9.39 20.74
N GLY A 1032 35.97 -9.08 20.25
CA GLY A 1032 35.11 -8.04 20.83
C GLY A 1032 34.63 -8.37 22.25
N GLY A 1033 34.45 -9.65 22.55
CA GLY A 1033 34.12 -10.12 23.90
C GLY A 1033 35.27 -9.90 24.89
N SER A 1034 36.50 -10.21 24.48
CA SER A 1034 37.71 -10.02 25.30
C SER A 1034 38.00 -8.55 25.62
N LEU A 1035 37.77 -7.64 24.66
CA LEU A 1035 37.89 -6.18 24.85
C LEU A 1035 36.83 -5.63 25.81
N ALA A 1036 35.61 -6.18 25.78
CA ALA A 1036 34.52 -5.76 26.66
C ALA A 1036 34.71 -6.29 28.10
N VAL A 1037 35.30 -7.47 28.29
CA VAL A 1037 35.76 -7.98 29.61
C VAL A 1037 36.85 -7.06 30.20
N TRP A 1038 37.82 -6.63 29.38
CA TRP A 1038 38.89 -5.72 29.82
C TRP A 1038 38.37 -4.31 30.16
N ALA A 1039 37.35 -3.83 29.44
CA ALA A 1039 36.67 -2.58 29.75
C ALA A 1039 35.88 -2.65 31.08
N ARG A 1040 35.23 -3.78 31.37
CA ARG A 1040 34.53 -4.01 32.66
C ARG A 1040 35.50 -4.04 33.86
N GLN A 1041 36.68 -4.64 33.73
CA GLN A 1041 37.69 -4.65 34.79
C GLN A 1041 38.21 -3.25 35.14
N LYS A 1042 38.28 -2.33 34.16
CA LYS A 1042 38.73 -0.95 34.36
C LYS A 1042 37.59 0.02 34.72
N TYR A 1043 36.36 -0.32 34.32
CA TYR A 1043 35.14 0.44 34.56
C TYR A 1043 34.03 -0.52 35.05
N PRO A 1044 33.91 -0.76 36.37
CA PRO A 1044 33.13 -1.86 36.95
C PRO A 1044 31.62 -1.87 36.68
N ASN A 1045 31.07 -0.82 36.06
CA ASN A 1045 29.63 -0.61 35.88
C ASN A 1045 29.12 -0.98 34.47
N ILE A 1046 29.92 -1.74 33.68
CA ILE A 1046 29.57 -2.26 32.35
C ILE A 1046 29.05 -3.70 32.47
N ILE A 1047 27.91 -4.00 31.83
CA ILE A 1047 27.29 -5.34 31.80
C ILE A 1047 27.54 -5.99 30.43
N LEU A 1048 27.91 -7.29 30.42
CA LEU A 1048 28.31 -8.06 29.23
C LEU A 1048 27.23 -9.09 28.81
N GLN A 1049 26.98 -9.23 27.50
CA GLN A 1049 26.27 -10.37 26.90
C GLN A 1049 27.02 -10.92 25.66
N MET A 1050 27.27 -12.24 25.63
CA MET A 1050 27.81 -12.97 24.46
C MET A 1050 26.70 -13.74 23.72
N SER A 1051 26.74 -13.80 22.39
CA SER A 1051 25.70 -14.45 21.57
C SER A 1051 26.03 -15.90 21.19
N PHE A 1052 25.18 -16.87 21.58
CA PHE A 1052 25.26 -18.30 21.20
C PHE A 1052 24.20 -18.73 20.16
N ARG A 1053 23.80 -17.81 19.27
CA ARG A 1053 22.66 -17.97 18.33
C ARG A 1053 22.75 -19.23 17.45
N THR A 1054 23.94 -19.65 17.02
CA THR A 1054 24.10 -20.79 16.10
C THR A 1054 23.91 -22.15 16.77
N ILE A 1055 24.22 -22.28 18.06
CA ILE A 1055 24.02 -23.55 18.80
C ILE A 1055 22.54 -23.71 19.20
N ASN A 1056 21.89 -22.61 19.58
CA ASN A 1056 20.46 -22.58 19.90
C ASN A 1056 19.58 -22.97 18.71
N ASN A 1057 20.00 -22.61 17.49
CA ASN A 1057 19.25 -22.92 16.27
C ASN A 1057 19.40 -24.38 15.81
N ILE A 1058 20.40 -25.14 16.30
CA ILE A 1058 20.71 -26.50 15.80
C ILE A 1058 20.43 -27.57 16.87
N GLY A 1059 20.72 -27.33 18.15
CA GLY A 1059 20.50 -28.30 19.25
C GLY A 1059 19.31 -27.98 20.16
N GLY A 1060 18.56 -26.93 19.84
CA GLY A 1060 17.50 -26.37 20.67
C GLY A 1060 18.02 -25.47 21.82
N PRO A 1061 17.16 -24.60 22.38
CA PRO A 1061 17.55 -23.60 23.39
C PRO A 1061 18.13 -24.21 24.67
N GLU A 1062 17.69 -25.41 25.04
CA GLU A 1062 18.15 -26.11 26.26
C GLU A 1062 19.64 -26.51 26.21
N CYS A 1063 20.20 -26.82 25.04
CA CYS A 1063 21.63 -27.14 24.93
C CYS A 1063 22.50 -25.89 25.01
N GLY A 1064 22.04 -24.75 24.50
CA GLY A 1064 22.76 -23.48 24.67
C GLY A 1064 22.73 -22.95 26.09
N GLU A 1065 21.68 -23.25 26.86
CA GLU A 1065 21.61 -22.94 28.29
C GLU A 1065 22.70 -23.65 29.10
N VAL A 1066 22.95 -24.95 28.86
CA VAL A 1066 24.04 -25.69 29.56
C VAL A 1066 25.41 -25.07 29.27
N ILE A 1067 25.67 -24.64 28.04
CA ILE A 1067 26.92 -23.97 27.66
C ILE A 1067 27.01 -22.60 28.35
N ARG A 1068 25.92 -21.82 28.34
CA ARG A 1068 25.86 -20.52 29.00
C ARG A 1068 26.16 -20.64 30.49
N GLU A 1069 25.53 -21.59 31.16
CA GLU A 1069 25.75 -21.88 32.59
C GLU A 1069 27.17 -22.40 32.88
N ALA A 1070 27.72 -23.25 32.01
CA ALA A 1070 29.10 -23.72 32.16
C ALA A 1070 30.13 -22.58 32.08
N PHE A 1071 29.97 -21.65 31.14
CA PHE A 1071 30.83 -20.48 31.03
C PHE A 1071 30.69 -19.54 32.23
N GLN A 1072 29.48 -19.41 32.77
CA GLN A 1072 29.24 -18.67 33.99
C GLN A 1072 29.96 -19.30 35.19
N LEU A 1073 29.88 -20.63 35.36
CA LEU A 1073 30.59 -21.34 36.43
C LEU A 1073 32.12 -21.21 36.29
N ILE A 1074 32.67 -21.21 35.06
CA ILE A 1074 34.09 -20.96 34.81
C ILE A 1074 34.50 -19.57 35.33
N GLU A 1075 33.69 -18.54 35.09
CA GLU A 1075 33.93 -17.19 35.59
C GLU A 1075 33.80 -17.10 37.12
N GLU A 1076 32.77 -17.72 37.70
CA GLU A 1076 32.53 -17.73 39.15
C GLU A 1076 33.70 -18.40 39.91
N HIS A 1077 34.22 -19.52 39.42
CA HIS A 1077 35.38 -20.19 40.01
C HIS A 1077 36.66 -19.36 39.91
N TYR A 1078 36.83 -18.61 38.82
CA TYR A 1078 37.96 -17.69 38.65
C TYR A 1078 37.86 -16.47 39.57
N GLU A 1079 36.68 -15.85 39.67
CA GLU A 1079 36.45 -14.72 40.57
C GLU A 1079 36.57 -15.11 42.05
N ALA A 1080 36.20 -16.34 42.40
CA ALA A 1080 36.40 -16.91 43.74
C ALA A 1080 37.87 -17.25 44.05
N GLY A 1081 38.75 -17.23 43.05
CA GLY A 1081 40.16 -17.58 43.17
C GLY A 1081 40.42 -19.06 43.42
N ASP A 1082 39.52 -19.94 43.00
CA ASP A 1082 39.67 -21.40 43.04
C ASP A 1082 39.31 -22.02 41.69
N THR A 1083 40.29 -22.01 40.78
CA THR A 1083 40.18 -22.50 39.40
C THR A 1083 40.46 -24.00 39.28
N SER A 1084 40.81 -24.67 40.37
CA SER A 1084 41.21 -26.08 40.40
C SER A 1084 40.14 -26.99 39.78
N TYR A 1085 38.86 -26.67 40.03
CA TYR A 1085 37.71 -27.41 39.51
C TYR A 1085 37.56 -27.28 37.99
N VAL A 1086 37.77 -26.07 37.45
CA VAL A 1086 37.72 -25.79 36.00
C VAL A 1086 38.89 -26.48 35.28
N GLU A 1087 40.08 -26.39 35.87
CA GLU A 1087 41.32 -26.99 35.36
C GLU A 1087 41.21 -28.52 35.27
N GLU A 1088 40.63 -29.16 36.29
CA GLU A 1088 40.44 -30.61 36.35
C GLU A 1088 39.42 -31.09 35.29
N ARG A 1089 38.24 -30.45 35.20
CA ARG A 1089 37.16 -30.88 34.29
C ARG A 1089 37.52 -30.69 32.83
N LEU A 1090 38.13 -29.56 32.47
CA LEU A 1090 38.57 -29.29 31.10
C LEU A 1090 39.94 -29.91 30.75
N ARG A 1091 40.63 -30.52 31.72
CA ARG A 1091 41.97 -31.12 31.61
C ARG A 1091 43.03 -30.14 31.09
N LEU A 1092 43.11 -28.95 31.70
CA LEU A 1092 44.07 -27.92 31.29
C LEU A 1092 45.50 -28.29 31.73
N CYS A 1093 46.49 -28.15 30.84
CA CYS A 1093 47.89 -28.48 31.16
C CYS A 1093 48.68 -27.36 31.86
N GLN A 1094 48.08 -26.17 32.03
CA GLN A 1094 48.65 -25.05 32.75
C GLN A 1094 47.59 -24.50 33.71
N PRO A 1095 47.96 -24.15 34.95
CA PRO A 1095 47.02 -23.53 35.88
C PRO A 1095 46.62 -22.15 35.36
N ILE A 1096 45.38 -21.77 35.63
CA ILE A 1096 44.84 -20.46 35.30
C ILE A 1096 45.42 -19.46 36.31
N ASP A 1097 46.16 -18.44 35.85
CA ASP A 1097 46.68 -17.40 36.74
C ASP A 1097 45.54 -16.45 37.16
N ILE A 1098 45.07 -16.62 38.39
CA ILE A 1098 43.96 -15.85 39.01
C ILE A 1098 44.25 -14.33 39.05
N GLY A 1099 45.53 -13.94 38.99
CA GLY A 1099 45.92 -12.52 38.93
C GLY A 1099 45.88 -11.91 37.53
N ASN A 1100 45.69 -12.73 36.49
CA ASN A 1100 45.82 -12.34 35.10
C ASN A 1100 44.56 -12.72 34.30
N GLY A 1101 43.61 -11.78 34.22
CA GLY A 1101 42.35 -11.95 33.48
C GLY A 1101 42.51 -12.24 31.97
N TYR A 1102 43.74 -12.21 31.47
CA TYR A 1102 44.09 -12.63 30.12
C TYR A 1102 43.94 -14.16 29.93
N ASP A 1103 44.20 -14.96 30.96
CA ASP A 1103 44.21 -16.43 30.83
C ASP A 1103 42.79 -16.99 30.69
N ILE A 1104 41.81 -16.44 31.43
CA ILE A 1104 40.42 -16.89 31.33
C ILE A 1104 39.73 -16.43 30.05
N ALA A 1105 39.94 -15.17 29.63
CA ALA A 1105 39.38 -14.66 28.38
C ALA A 1105 39.93 -15.42 27.16
N ARG A 1106 41.18 -15.85 27.25
CA ARG A 1106 41.85 -16.65 26.22
C ARG A 1106 41.40 -18.10 26.22
N LEU A 1107 41.15 -18.70 27.39
CA LEU A 1107 40.54 -20.02 27.52
C LEU A 1107 39.14 -20.05 26.87
N GLN A 1108 38.29 -19.09 27.22
CA GLN A 1108 36.93 -18.97 26.65
C GLN A 1108 36.97 -18.75 25.13
N HIS A 1109 37.89 -17.91 24.65
CA HIS A 1109 38.09 -17.69 23.23
C HIS A 1109 38.54 -18.95 22.49
N TRP A 1110 39.46 -19.72 23.08
CA TRP A 1110 39.95 -20.96 22.49
C TRP A 1110 38.85 -22.01 22.41
N ILE A 1111 38.09 -22.21 23.48
CA ILE A 1111 36.94 -23.12 23.52
C ILE A 1111 35.92 -22.75 22.43
N ALA A 1112 35.58 -21.47 22.28
CA ALA A 1112 34.65 -21.01 21.26
C ALA A 1112 35.17 -21.23 19.83
N GLN A 1113 36.47 -21.03 19.58
CA GLN A 1113 37.08 -21.33 18.29
C GLN A 1113 37.13 -22.82 17.98
N ASP A 1114 37.44 -23.66 18.98
CA ASP A 1114 37.56 -25.12 18.80
C ASP A 1114 36.20 -25.75 18.52
N ILE A 1115 35.16 -25.32 19.26
CA ILE A 1115 33.75 -25.66 18.98
C ILE A 1115 33.40 -25.27 17.54
N GLY A 1116 33.70 -24.03 17.15
CA GLY A 1116 33.41 -23.55 15.79
C GLY A 1116 34.12 -24.36 14.71
N ARG A 1117 35.40 -24.67 14.88
CA ARG A 1117 36.15 -25.47 13.89
C ARG A 1117 35.62 -26.89 13.80
N ASN A 1118 35.42 -27.57 14.93
CA ASN A 1118 35.11 -29.00 14.93
C ASN A 1118 33.63 -29.30 14.64
N LEU A 1119 32.69 -28.41 14.98
CA LEU A 1119 31.28 -28.56 14.58
C LEU A 1119 31.03 -28.19 13.12
N PHE A 1120 31.64 -27.12 12.60
CA PHE A 1120 31.24 -26.57 11.29
C PHE A 1120 32.09 -27.06 10.10
N SER A 1121 33.29 -27.60 10.32
CA SER A 1121 34.18 -27.95 9.20
C SER A 1121 34.17 -29.43 8.78
N ASN A 1122 33.59 -30.37 9.54
CA ASN A 1122 33.90 -31.79 9.32
C ASN A 1122 32.81 -32.85 9.61
N SER A 1123 31.49 -32.57 9.53
CA SER A 1123 30.50 -33.67 9.58
C SER A 1123 29.31 -33.52 8.64
N ARG A 1124 28.99 -34.63 7.95
CA ARG A 1124 27.70 -34.87 7.28
C ARG A 1124 26.63 -34.98 8.37
N TYR A 1125 25.56 -34.19 8.28
CA TYR A 1125 24.41 -34.24 9.20
C TYR A 1125 23.76 -35.64 9.17
N PRO A 1126 23.91 -36.43 10.26
CA PRO A 1126 22.80 -36.68 11.18
C PRO A 1126 23.18 -36.81 12.69
N ASP A 1127 24.33 -36.28 13.15
CA ASP A 1127 24.94 -36.72 14.42
C ASP A 1127 24.94 -35.69 15.58
N ILE A 1128 24.12 -34.62 15.51
CA ILE A 1128 24.11 -33.54 16.52
C ILE A 1128 23.09 -33.79 17.65
N ASP A 1129 21.94 -34.40 17.35
CA ASP A 1129 20.92 -34.73 18.36
C ASP A 1129 21.45 -35.73 19.40
N GLU A 1130 22.19 -36.76 18.96
CA GLU A 1130 22.81 -37.75 19.84
C GLU A 1130 23.87 -37.12 20.78
N LYS A 1131 24.52 -36.04 20.34
CA LYS A 1131 25.54 -35.31 21.13
C LYS A 1131 24.93 -34.29 22.09
N CYS A 1132 23.73 -33.79 21.81
CA CYS A 1132 22.97 -32.95 22.73
C CYS A 1132 22.42 -33.73 23.93
N ILE A 1133 22.13 -35.03 23.78
CA ILE A 1133 21.72 -35.93 24.88
C ILE A 1133 22.79 -35.97 26.00
N ILE A 1134 24.07 -35.91 25.62
CA ILE A 1134 25.22 -35.89 26.54
C ILE A 1134 25.29 -34.56 27.30
N MET A 1135 25.09 -33.42 26.62
CA MET A 1135 25.03 -32.10 27.29
C MET A 1135 23.87 -31.99 28.28
N ARG A 1136 22.80 -32.76 28.07
CA ARG A 1136 21.68 -32.87 29.00
C ARG A 1136 21.91 -33.89 30.13
N GLY A 1137 23.05 -34.60 30.13
CA GLY A 1137 23.39 -35.63 31.12
C GLY A 1137 22.51 -36.88 31.05
N LEU A 1138 21.86 -37.13 29.92
CA LEU A 1138 20.89 -38.21 29.71
C LEU A 1138 21.54 -39.49 29.15
N ASP A 1139 22.84 -39.47 28.87
CA ASP A 1139 23.62 -40.55 28.26
C ASP A 1139 24.09 -41.63 29.27
N ALA A 1140 24.15 -41.31 30.57
CA ALA A 1140 24.59 -42.23 31.63
C ALA A 1140 23.76 -42.07 32.92
N PRO A 1141 22.60 -42.75 33.04
CA PRO A 1141 21.71 -42.65 34.20
C PRO A 1141 22.38 -43.05 35.53
N ASP A 1142 23.41 -43.89 35.48
CA ASP A 1142 24.13 -44.41 36.64
C ASP A 1142 25.30 -43.50 37.10
N ASN A 1143 25.62 -42.43 36.37
CA ASN A 1143 26.67 -41.46 36.71
C ASN A 1143 26.37 -40.04 36.17
N PRO A 1144 25.34 -39.36 36.72
CA PRO A 1144 24.90 -38.05 36.23
C PRO A 1144 25.99 -36.97 36.36
N ALA A 1145 25.95 -35.97 35.48
CA ALA A 1145 26.83 -34.81 35.57
C ALA A 1145 26.58 -34.05 36.87
N VAL A 1146 27.66 -33.57 37.52
CA VAL A 1146 27.57 -32.90 38.83
C VAL A 1146 26.98 -31.49 38.70
N ASP A 1147 27.26 -30.81 37.59
CA ASP A 1147 26.79 -29.46 37.25
C ASP A 1147 26.91 -29.22 35.73
N ALA A 1148 26.50 -28.03 35.27
CA ALA A 1148 26.55 -27.63 33.87
C ALA A 1148 28.00 -27.63 33.31
N LEU A 1149 29.00 -27.32 34.13
CA LEU A 1149 30.41 -27.35 33.71
C LEU A 1149 30.92 -28.78 33.51
N ASP A 1150 30.52 -29.74 34.34
CA ASP A 1150 30.83 -31.16 34.16
C ASP A 1150 30.14 -31.73 32.92
N ALA A 1151 28.85 -31.40 32.71
CA ALA A 1151 28.10 -31.81 31.52
C ALA A 1151 28.75 -31.25 30.23
N PHE A 1152 29.07 -29.96 30.25
CA PHE A 1152 29.77 -29.29 29.17
C PHE A 1152 31.16 -29.88 28.91
N ALA A 1153 31.96 -30.13 29.96
CA ALA A 1153 33.30 -30.68 29.82
C ALA A 1153 33.27 -32.09 29.21
N ARG A 1154 32.34 -32.95 29.63
CA ARG A 1154 32.20 -34.31 29.05
C ARG A 1154 31.90 -34.25 27.55
N TRP A 1155 30.99 -33.38 27.15
CA TRP A 1155 30.67 -33.16 25.73
C TRP A 1155 31.86 -32.54 24.96
N TYR A 1156 32.43 -31.46 25.47
CA TYR A 1156 33.52 -30.71 24.85
C TYR A 1156 34.73 -31.62 24.58
N LEU A 1157 35.05 -32.51 25.51
CA LEU A 1157 36.16 -33.45 25.38
C LEU A 1157 35.91 -34.59 24.38
N MET A 1158 34.68 -34.82 23.94
CA MET A 1158 34.35 -35.80 22.88
C MET A 1158 34.39 -35.21 21.48
N ILE A 1159 34.02 -33.92 21.32
CA ILE A 1159 34.01 -33.26 20.00
C ILE A 1159 35.37 -32.69 19.59
N SER A 1160 36.28 -32.50 20.54
CA SER A 1160 37.64 -32.06 20.26
C SER A 1160 38.47 -33.27 19.81
N ILE A 1161 38.67 -33.42 18.48
CA ILE A 1161 39.27 -34.59 17.82
C ILE A 1161 40.77 -34.79 18.16
N GLU A 1162 41.42 -33.81 18.80
CA GLU A 1162 42.82 -33.91 19.22
C GLU A 1162 42.98 -34.26 20.71
N LYS A 1163 42.65 -35.51 21.07
CA LYS A 1163 43.23 -36.13 22.26
C LYS A 1163 43.92 -37.42 21.90
N GLU A 1164 45.22 -37.29 21.59
CA GLU A 1164 46.24 -38.18 22.17
C GLU A 1164 47.69 -37.77 21.88
N LEU A 1165 47.97 -36.74 21.05
CA LEU A 1165 49.33 -36.24 20.86
C LEU A 1165 49.50 -34.78 21.32
N ALA A 1166 50.31 -34.63 22.37
CA ALA A 1166 51.00 -33.41 22.80
C ALA A 1166 50.20 -32.37 23.59
N CYS A 1167 50.57 -32.26 24.87
CA CYS A 1167 50.55 -31.02 25.64
C CYS A 1167 50.67 -29.76 24.77
N ASN A 1168 49.66 -28.89 24.87
CA ASN A 1168 49.70 -27.44 24.64
C ASN A 1168 50.99 -26.91 24.00
N LEU A 1169 51.09 -27.06 22.68
CA LEU A 1169 52.11 -26.35 21.91
C LEU A 1169 51.72 -24.86 21.88
N ALA A 1170 52.36 -24.15 22.80
CA ALA A 1170 52.62 -22.71 22.84
C ALA A 1170 51.47 -21.80 23.30
N MET A 1171 51.30 -21.71 24.62
CA MET A 1171 50.74 -20.51 25.26
C MET A 1171 51.64 -19.25 25.18
N LYS A 1172 52.71 -19.25 24.36
CA LYS A 1172 53.71 -18.17 24.31
C LYS A 1172 53.97 -17.47 22.96
N ASN A 1173 53.40 -17.91 21.83
CA ASN A 1173 53.76 -17.37 20.50
C ASN A 1173 52.56 -16.91 19.63
N MET A 1174 51.60 -16.17 20.19
CA MET A 1174 50.73 -15.27 19.42
C MET A 1174 50.58 -13.95 20.15
#